data_AF-A0AA86QZQ0-F1
#
_entry.id   AF-A0AA86QZQ0-F1
#
_cell.length_a   1.000
_cell.length_b   1.000
_cell.length_c   1.000
_cell.angle_alpha   90.00
_cell.angle_beta   90.00
_cell.angle_gamma   90.00
#
_symmetry.space_group_name_H-M   'P 1'
#
loop_
_entity.id
_entity.type
_entity.pdbx_description
1 polymer ?
#
loop_
_entity_poly.entity_id
_entity_poly.type
_entity_poly.pdbx_seq_one_letter_code
_entity_poly.pdbx_strand_id
1 'polypeptide(L)'
;MELFENISSLDFLHFSFKSINYQTQLAEAQVKTKQLCGCSAHLKSFGAHKVVYVKFNFQFMGGSLGCAEGEKIHRCVDYCIQHKLPLIIDAQSGGVRMQEGVLALMQMSSTVTSLDQFKKHQMPSISIFRDPCFGGTSASFMYQTDIQIGIKGARMGFAGPQVIQNTIFDGDQNKFDSSVPAGFQTIDRQAEQGFCDLVVTEEELDSKLELLLSILANKFTPSSHDNNDSQKQLQKEEFSYKECRGPLHTSPSTYVDQLVLKKLDFQSDGAIQVSLGNIESGNALIINSVHNSSSALSGLGTPIGYRQVAKFVRLASRLNITIISIVDTAGALPSPEAEDKSQAQAISDCLAAFSQSKALIISIITGEGGSGGALALAGGNVVACLQKSFYNVISPEGGVSILQHSAYSAGEKDKMKSDFSVNCEILANAQKCYSYDIHQLGIVDALIPTDNVYSELKKYIIHQQNVYSKFSGEELVSKRQARFRNLSKFAEIQDIKAEFVSAMNHISVPSQKAKKVQPAIDSETTKLVQFIAEKTINNTKKLSTKEIIIPQFTQQVEPQYPTPKQVLLSKGPKAVQEFIKNSKHVYITDTSFRDAHQSLAATRHRKLELVTAAHVLEKSGMPYQNLFSAECWGGATFDTALRFLQEDPWARLKKMSSAIPNTLTQMLLRGANAVGYTRYPDNVIKNFIIEAAKNGMDVFRVFDAFNDLDQMALCVDTVLNDTQKLVEVCICFTGELMSENETVYTLNYFKNLASNIYKRWPNAHFICIKDMAGLVTPQMAEPLITAIQEATENQIPIHFHTHDTSGGQIATCMAMARAGVKIIDCASASMSGLTSQPCMQTFLKFMDQLSPELEKNLQTYDSYWLQVRQLYAQTFETDISTVRAPCADIYTSQIPGGQISNLHQQCIQMGLGDRFDELKRMYATVNQLFGNVIKVTPSSKVVGDLALFMLQNNYTYEQVTDQIQMRGVNFPESTRDFLQGGIGVPHVGFNQKLVKAVFQLTDEELNNRKLSQAVAQPIDLQQLQIQVQKQRPYGNSVLDSLSAALYPKVFSDFVALEAKNSRLVPQLPAAVFMNGMTIGQSIKINTNQTLKLMRIKNPEINGDRPLVFELDGQMMNIVVKRKIEVKKEIKMATSNPGDHASLVLGVIETTAAQKNEIVKKGQLLLKISSAKLEVKVTAKKDGIVKDILKEGDKVVPGALVAQIE
;
A
#
# COMPACT_ATOMS: atom_id res chain seq x y z
N MET A 1 -5.24 18.75 33.69
CA MET A 1 -4.76 17.54 33.01
C MET A 1 -3.85 18.00 31.89
N GLU A 2 -2.60 17.54 31.89
CA GLU A 2 -1.68 17.83 30.78
C GLU A 2 -2.06 16.95 29.59
N LEU A 3 -2.18 17.56 28.42
CA LEU A 3 -2.37 16.87 27.15
C LEU A 3 -0.99 16.45 26.61
N PHE A 4 -0.92 15.24 26.06
CA PHE A 4 0.30 14.72 25.43
C PHE A 4 1.52 14.72 26.36
N GLU A 5 1.29 14.46 27.65
CA GLU A 5 2.34 14.38 28.68
C GLU A 5 3.39 13.31 28.42
N ASN A 6 3.14 12.37 27.50
CA ASN A 6 4.03 11.29 27.11
C ASN A 6 5.09 11.66 26.05
N ILE A 7 5.02 12.85 25.45
CA ILE A 7 5.97 13.27 24.41
C ILE A 7 7.26 13.76 25.06
N SER A 8 8.39 13.12 24.70
CA SER A 8 9.73 13.42 25.22
C SER A 8 10.70 13.85 24.13
N SER A 9 11.56 14.82 24.47
CA SER A 9 12.75 15.15 23.68
C SER A 9 13.69 13.94 23.58
N LEU A 10 14.39 13.81 22.46
CA LEU A 10 15.21 12.63 22.13
C LEU A 10 16.55 13.04 21.51
N ASP A 11 17.65 12.48 21.98
CA ASP A 11 18.96 12.60 21.34
C ASP A 11 19.14 11.59 20.21
N PHE A 12 18.63 11.94 19.03
CA PHE A 12 18.73 11.11 17.82
C PHE A 12 19.97 11.38 16.97
N LEU A 13 20.74 12.43 17.29
CA LEU A 13 22.02 12.73 16.62
C LEU A 13 23.22 12.15 17.38
N HIS A 14 23.02 11.67 18.61
CA HIS A 14 24.09 11.36 19.56
C HIS A 14 25.00 12.57 19.77
N PHE A 15 24.38 13.74 19.98
CA PHE A 15 25.09 15.02 19.96
C PHE A 15 26.10 15.10 21.12
N SER A 16 27.36 15.29 20.76
CA SER A 16 28.45 15.56 21.69
C SER A 16 29.37 16.64 21.15
N PHE A 17 29.68 17.63 21.97
CA PHE A 17 30.64 18.70 21.68
C PHE A 17 31.54 18.91 22.89
N LYS A 18 32.78 18.38 22.84
CA LYS A 18 33.72 18.38 23.98
C LYS A 18 33.07 17.76 25.23
N SER A 19 32.94 18.52 26.33
CA SER A 19 32.29 18.09 27.58
C SER A 19 30.76 18.11 27.51
N ILE A 20 30.18 18.73 26.49
CA ILE A 20 28.73 18.86 26.33
C ILE A 20 28.17 17.58 25.70
N ASN A 21 27.29 16.89 26.41
CA ASN A 21 26.57 15.71 25.94
C ASN A 21 25.07 15.95 26.04
N TYR A 22 24.35 15.80 24.92
CA TYR A 22 22.92 16.15 24.87
C TYR A 22 22.06 15.22 25.72
N GLN A 23 22.35 13.91 25.71
CA GLN A 23 21.63 12.94 26.55
C GLN A 23 21.72 13.30 28.05
N THR A 24 22.88 13.75 28.52
CA THR A 24 23.05 14.22 29.91
C THR A 24 22.26 15.51 30.16
N GLN A 25 22.37 16.50 29.28
CA GLN A 25 21.62 17.77 29.40
C GLN A 25 20.10 17.54 29.42
N LEU A 26 19.60 16.59 28.62
CA LEU A 26 18.20 16.19 28.61
C LEU A 26 17.79 15.61 29.96
N ALA A 27 18.53 14.64 30.48
CA ALA A 27 18.22 14.02 31.77
C ALA A 27 18.20 15.06 32.91
N GLU A 28 19.19 15.96 32.95
CA GLU A 28 19.25 17.05 33.93
C GLU A 28 18.07 18.02 33.81
N ALA A 29 17.72 18.43 32.59
CA ALA A 29 16.58 19.31 32.34
C ALA A 29 15.25 18.63 32.74
N GLN A 30 15.05 17.36 32.38
CA GLN A 30 13.86 16.58 32.72
C GLN A 30 13.69 16.42 34.23
N VAL A 31 14.77 16.14 34.95
CA VAL A 31 14.75 16.05 36.42
C VAL A 31 14.46 17.41 37.05
N LYS A 32 15.12 18.46 36.58
CA LYS A 32 15.00 19.82 37.14
C LYS A 32 13.60 20.39 36.98
N THR A 33 13.02 20.28 35.78
CA THR A 33 11.71 20.89 35.48
C THR A 33 10.54 19.96 35.70
N LYS A 34 10.80 18.66 35.86
CA LYS A 34 9.79 17.60 35.88
C LYS A 34 8.94 17.53 34.61
N GLN A 35 9.52 17.85 33.47
CA GLN A 35 8.86 17.80 32.16
C GLN A 35 9.70 16.96 31.19
N LEU A 36 9.05 16.20 30.30
CA LEU A 36 9.75 15.38 29.31
C LEU A 36 10.29 16.18 28.11
N CYS A 37 9.73 17.35 27.87
CA CYS A 37 10.18 18.31 26.86
C CYS A 37 9.96 19.76 27.34
N GLY A 38 10.39 20.74 26.55
CA GLY A 38 10.43 22.16 26.88
C GLY A 38 9.10 22.90 26.83
N CYS A 39 7.98 22.21 26.54
CA CYS A 39 6.65 22.78 26.66
C CYS A 39 5.64 21.77 27.23
N SER A 40 4.59 22.30 27.86
CA SER A 40 3.47 21.55 28.40
C SER A 40 2.16 22.08 27.81
N ALA A 41 1.16 21.23 27.66
CA ALA A 41 -0.12 21.60 27.08
C ALA A 41 -1.24 21.28 28.06
N HIS A 42 -2.12 22.22 28.36
CA HIS A 42 -3.17 22.02 29.38
C HIS A 42 -4.51 22.49 28.86
N LEU A 43 -5.59 21.83 29.30
CA LEU A 43 -6.92 22.42 29.20
C LEU A 43 -7.09 23.44 30.33
N LYS A 44 -7.15 24.73 29.99
CA LYS A 44 -7.43 25.83 30.93
C LYS A 44 -8.80 26.44 30.63
N SER A 45 -9.45 26.97 31.66
CA SER A 45 -10.70 27.74 31.50
C SER A 45 -10.45 29.19 31.88
N PHE A 46 -10.96 30.11 31.05
CA PHE A 46 -11.01 31.55 31.31
C PHE A 46 -12.49 31.95 31.26
N GLY A 47 -13.08 32.20 32.43
CA GLY A 47 -14.54 32.32 32.57
C GLY A 47 -15.27 31.08 32.05
N ALA A 48 -16.19 31.29 31.09
CA ALA A 48 -16.94 30.22 30.43
C ALA A 48 -16.18 29.51 29.28
N HIS A 49 -15.00 30.01 28.88
CA HIS A 49 -14.29 29.54 27.70
C HIS A 49 -13.21 28.52 28.06
N LYS A 50 -13.31 27.31 27.50
CA LYS A 50 -12.26 26.30 27.57
C LYS A 50 -11.29 26.49 26.42
N VAL A 51 -9.99 26.42 26.70
CA VAL A 51 -8.92 26.56 25.71
C VAL A 51 -7.85 25.50 25.90
N VAL A 52 -7.13 25.19 24.83
CA VAL A 52 -5.84 24.50 24.96
C VAL A 52 -4.77 25.56 25.15
N TYR A 53 -4.03 25.44 26.25
CA TYR A 53 -3.00 26.38 26.68
C TYR A 53 -1.63 25.68 26.64
N VAL A 54 -0.80 26.04 25.66
CA VAL A 54 0.57 25.53 25.51
C VAL A 54 1.52 26.51 26.19
N LYS A 55 2.29 26.04 27.16
CA LYS A 55 3.25 26.85 27.92
C LYS A 55 4.67 26.32 27.75
N PHE A 56 5.56 27.15 27.23
CA PHE A 56 6.99 26.86 27.17
C PHE A 56 7.66 27.12 28.53
N ASN A 57 8.66 26.30 28.85
CA ASN A 57 9.43 26.42 30.07
C ASN A 57 10.90 26.74 29.77
N PHE A 58 11.29 27.99 30.03
CA PHE A 58 12.66 28.45 29.79
C PHE A 58 13.71 27.68 30.60
N GLN A 59 13.34 27.11 31.76
CA GLN A 59 14.26 26.31 32.57
C GLN A 59 14.63 24.97 31.91
N PHE A 60 13.82 24.50 30.95
CA PHE A 60 14.13 23.32 30.15
C PHE A 60 14.94 23.74 28.92
N MET A 61 16.26 23.79 29.07
CA MET A 61 17.19 24.09 27.98
C MET A 61 16.84 25.38 27.20
N GLY A 62 16.50 26.45 27.93
CA GLY A 62 16.15 27.75 27.36
C GLY A 62 14.78 27.79 26.70
N GLY A 63 13.89 26.81 26.94
CA GLY A 63 12.59 26.72 26.28
C GLY A 63 12.73 26.56 24.75
N SER A 64 13.86 26.05 24.29
CA SER A 64 14.19 25.96 22.87
C SER A 64 13.24 25.00 22.13
N LEU A 65 12.79 25.42 20.94
CA LEU A 65 11.97 24.62 20.04
C LEU A 65 12.79 23.45 19.48
N GLY A 66 12.44 22.22 19.87
CA GLY A 66 12.90 20.98 19.28
C GLY A 66 11.77 20.19 18.62
N CYS A 67 12.07 19.00 18.14
CA CYS A 67 11.12 18.11 17.47
C CYS A 67 9.94 17.69 18.37
N ALA A 68 10.19 17.50 19.66
CA ALA A 68 9.14 17.14 20.63
C ALA A 68 8.16 18.29 20.88
N GLU A 69 8.67 19.52 20.97
CA GLU A 69 7.84 20.73 21.15
C GLU A 69 7.02 21.03 19.89
N GLY A 70 7.63 20.88 18.71
CA GLY A 70 6.94 21.03 17.42
C GLY A 70 5.80 20.02 17.23
N GLU A 71 6.04 18.74 17.56
CA GLU A 71 4.99 17.71 17.55
C GLU A 71 3.89 18.01 18.58
N LYS A 72 4.25 18.42 19.80
CA LYS A 72 3.26 18.73 20.84
C LYS A 72 2.34 19.88 20.42
N ILE A 73 2.87 20.91 19.75
CA ILE A 73 2.05 21.98 19.14
C ILE A 73 1.12 21.39 18.06
N HIS A 74 1.62 20.50 17.19
CA HIS A 74 0.79 19.89 16.15
C HIS A 74 -0.38 19.07 16.73
N ARG A 75 -0.12 18.27 17.76
CA ARG A 75 -1.19 17.50 18.43
C ARG A 75 -2.18 18.42 19.15
N CYS A 76 -1.72 19.54 19.70
CA CYS A 76 -2.60 20.55 20.28
C CYS A 76 -3.50 21.18 19.22
N VAL A 77 -2.97 21.51 18.04
CA VAL A 77 -3.76 22.01 16.91
C VAL A 77 -4.80 20.97 16.47
N ASP A 78 -4.39 19.71 16.25
CA ASP A 78 -5.29 18.63 15.87
C ASP A 78 -6.41 18.45 16.91
N TYR A 79 -6.07 18.50 18.21
CA TYR A 79 -7.02 18.45 19.32
C TYR A 79 -7.96 19.66 19.32
N CYS A 80 -7.45 20.87 19.13
CA CYS A 80 -8.26 22.08 19.06
C CYS A 80 -9.25 22.03 17.88
N ILE A 81 -8.84 21.54 16.71
CA ILE A 81 -9.72 21.35 15.55
C ILE A 81 -10.81 20.32 15.87
N GLN A 82 -10.41 19.16 16.39
CA GLN A 82 -11.33 18.08 16.74
C GLN A 82 -12.36 18.51 17.79
N HIS A 83 -11.94 19.24 18.81
CA HIS A 83 -12.77 19.64 19.94
C HIS A 83 -13.34 21.05 19.83
N LYS A 84 -13.07 21.76 18.73
CA LYS A 84 -13.47 23.16 18.48
C LYS A 84 -13.09 24.08 19.65
N LEU A 85 -11.84 23.99 20.09
CA LEU A 85 -11.31 24.83 21.16
C LEU A 85 -10.35 25.90 20.62
N PRO A 86 -10.33 27.11 21.18
CA PRO A 86 -9.27 28.09 20.94
C PRO A 86 -7.90 27.57 21.39
N LEU A 87 -6.85 28.02 20.72
CA LEU A 87 -5.45 27.71 21.06
C LEU A 87 -4.76 28.96 21.63
N ILE A 88 -4.12 28.82 22.78
CA ILE A 88 -3.24 29.85 23.35
C ILE A 88 -1.83 29.28 23.46
N ILE A 89 -0.84 29.99 22.92
CA ILE A 89 0.58 29.63 23.02
C ILE A 89 1.31 30.68 23.83
N ASP A 90 1.75 30.31 25.02
CA ASP A 90 2.53 31.12 25.95
C ASP A 90 4.01 30.73 25.89
N ALA A 91 4.84 31.60 25.29
CA ALA A 91 6.23 31.27 25.01
C ALA A 91 7.24 32.18 25.74
N GLN A 92 8.14 31.51 26.46
CA GLN A 92 9.41 32.01 26.95
C GLN A 92 10.51 31.10 26.36
N SER A 93 11.27 31.60 25.39
CA SER A 93 12.18 30.78 24.57
C SER A 93 13.40 31.54 24.07
N GLY A 94 14.56 30.86 24.08
CA GLY A 94 15.80 31.35 23.51
C GLY A 94 16.00 31.03 22.01
N GLY A 95 15.10 30.28 21.37
CA GLY A 95 15.20 29.94 19.94
C GLY A 95 14.95 28.47 19.62
N VAL A 96 15.78 27.89 18.76
CA VAL A 96 15.68 26.50 18.27
C VAL A 96 16.77 25.64 18.91
N ARG A 97 16.47 24.36 19.17
CA ARG A 97 17.38 23.44 19.86
C ARG A 97 18.56 23.01 18.97
N MET A 98 19.73 23.61 19.21
CA MET A 98 20.94 23.36 18.42
C MET A 98 21.41 21.90 18.42
N GLN A 99 21.19 21.18 19.53
CA GLN A 99 21.61 19.80 19.73
C GLN A 99 20.84 18.80 18.85
N GLU A 100 19.64 19.18 18.38
CA GLU A 100 18.80 18.40 17.47
C GLU A 100 19.04 18.78 15.99
N GLY A 101 19.95 19.74 15.73
CA GLY A 101 20.40 20.13 14.41
C GLY A 101 19.28 20.66 13.51
N VAL A 102 19.35 20.35 12.22
CA VAL A 102 18.42 20.86 11.21
C VAL A 102 16.99 20.36 11.40
N LEU A 103 16.78 19.19 12.02
CA LEU A 103 15.42 18.67 12.26
C LEU A 103 14.65 19.52 13.28
N ALA A 104 15.34 20.14 14.25
CA ALA A 104 14.74 21.15 15.12
C ALA A 104 14.47 22.46 14.35
N LEU A 105 15.36 22.86 13.44
CA LEU A 105 15.13 24.03 12.56
C LEU A 105 13.85 23.87 11.72
N MET A 106 13.62 22.67 11.18
CA MET A 106 12.43 22.34 10.37
C MET A 106 11.10 22.47 11.13
N GLN A 107 11.14 22.47 12.47
CA GLN A 107 9.94 22.67 13.28
C GLN A 107 9.35 24.07 13.13
N MET A 108 10.15 25.06 12.71
CA MET A 108 9.63 26.38 12.36
C MET A 108 8.60 26.28 11.23
N SER A 109 8.94 25.63 10.11
CA SER A 109 8.02 25.43 8.99
C SER A 109 6.84 24.51 9.38
N SER A 110 7.12 23.42 10.12
CA SER A 110 6.09 22.48 10.57
C SER A 110 5.00 23.15 11.41
N THR A 111 5.38 23.96 12.40
CA THR A 111 4.43 24.63 13.31
C THR A 111 3.68 25.77 12.62
N VAL A 112 4.32 26.53 11.73
CA VAL A 112 3.65 27.53 10.87
C VAL A 112 2.61 26.87 9.97
N THR A 113 2.94 25.74 9.35
CA THR A 113 1.98 24.94 8.58
C THR A 113 0.81 24.44 9.43
N SER A 114 1.07 23.97 10.66
CA SER A 114 0.03 23.49 11.56
C SER A 114 -0.95 24.61 11.94
N LEU A 115 -0.44 25.81 12.27
CA LEU A 115 -1.30 26.98 12.55
C LEU A 115 -2.06 27.47 11.31
N ASP A 116 -1.51 27.34 10.10
CA ASP A 116 -2.26 27.63 8.87
C ASP A 116 -3.48 26.70 8.72
N GLN A 117 -3.32 25.40 9.01
CA GLN A 117 -4.45 24.46 9.02
C GLN A 117 -5.48 24.84 10.10
N PHE A 118 -5.02 25.29 11.26
CA PHE A 118 -5.88 25.79 12.33
C PHE A 118 -6.74 26.98 11.88
N LYS A 119 -6.13 27.94 11.18
CA LYS A 119 -6.81 29.11 10.60
C LYS A 119 -7.81 28.73 9.50
N LYS A 120 -7.51 27.72 8.67
CA LYS A 120 -8.46 27.21 7.66
C LYS A 120 -9.73 26.61 8.27
N HIS A 121 -9.61 26.01 9.45
CA HIS A 121 -10.76 25.55 10.24
C HIS A 121 -11.47 26.68 10.98
N GLN A 122 -10.98 27.91 10.75
CA GLN A 122 -11.50 29.14 11.30
C GLN A 122 -11.48 29.08 12.84
N MET A 123 -10.40 28.61 13.46
CA MET A 123 -10.32 28.52 14.92
C MET A 123 -9.43 29.64 15.48
N PRO A 124 -9.83 30.34 16.56
CA PRO A 124 -9.06 31.46 17.08
C PRO A 124 -7.78 31.02 17.81
N SER A 125 -6.67 31.68 17.50
CA SER A 125 -5.37 31.45 18.10
C SER A 125 -4.77 32.73 18.70
N ILE A 126 -4.16 32.62 19.88
CA ILE A 126 -3.52 33.73 20.58
C ILE A 126 -2.10 33.33 20.97
N SER A 127 -1.12 34.22 20.79
CA SER A 127 0.24 34.02 21.32
C SER A 127 0.54 35.02 22.44
N ILE A 128 1.32 34.59 23.43
CA ILE A 128 1.78 35.40 24.56
C ILE A 128 3.31 35.39 24.57
N PHE A 129 3.91 36.56 24.40
CA PHE A 129 5.36 36.76 24.42
C PHE A 129 5.83 37.09 25.83
N ARG A 130 6.67 36.21 26.41
CA ARG A 130 7.32 36.39 27.71
C ARG A 130 8.82 36.65 27.57
N ASP A 131 9.41 37.27 28.59
CA ASP A 131 10.85 37.54 28.60
C ASP A 131 11.67 36.30 28.91
N PRO A 132 12.64 35.88 28.07
CA PRO A 132 12.87 36.32 26.70
C PRO A 132 12.13 35.46 25.67
N CYS A 133 11.81 36.02 24.48
CA CYS A 133 11.27 35.27 23.35
C CYS A 133 12.01 35.60 22.04
N PHE A 134 13.01 34.78 21.67
CA PHE A 134 13.90 35.02 20.53
C PHE A 134 13.99 33.84 19.54
N GLY A 135 14.71 34.05 18.44
CA GLY A 135 15.14 33.03 17.49
C GLY A 135 14.02 32.44 16.65
N GLY A 136 14.15 31.16 16.31
CA GLY A 136 13.15 30.49 15.47
C GLY A 136 11.78 30.33 16.13
N THR A 137 11.67 30.43 17.46
CA THR A 137 10.37 30.42 18.15
C THR A 137 9.58 31.69 17.87
N SER A 138 10.20 32.87 18.05
CA SER A 138 9.57 34.14 17.71
C SER A 138 9.35 34.23 16.20
N ALA A 139 10.33 33.86 15.37
CA ALA A 139 10.26 33.95 13.90
C ALA A 139 9.46 32.85 13.19
N SER A 140 8.55 32.16 13.89
CA SER A 140 7.66 31.15 13.32
C SER A 140 6.25 31.23 13.89
N PHE A 141 5.78 30.20 14.61
CA PHE A 141 4.40 30.07 15.04
C PHE A 141 3.90 31.20 15.96
N MET A 142 4.80 31.89 16.68
CA MET A 142 4.41 32.97 17.59
C MET A 142 3.82 34.20 16.89
N TYR A 143 4.31 34.56 15.69
CA TYR A 143 3.72 35.62 14.85
C TYR A 143 2.61 35.11 13.92
N GLN A 144 2.35 33.81 13.89
CA GLN A 144 1.31 33.22 13.06
C GLN A 144 0.01 32.95 13.81
N THR A 145 -0.14 33.40 15.05
CA THR A 145 -1.44 33.43 15.73
C THR A 145 -2.32 34.58 15.20
N ASP A 146 -3.58 34.65 15.62
CA ASP A 146 -4.49 35.73 15.20
C ASP A 146 -4.33 36.99 16.06
N ILE A 147 -3.88 36.84 17.31
CA ILE A 147 -3.61 37.93 18.26
C ILE A 147 -2.28 37.68 18.97
N GLN A 148 -1.41 38.69 18.99
CA GLN A 148 -0.15 38.72 19.72
C GLN A 148 -0.27 39.57 20.99
N ILE A 149 -0.07 38.95 22.15
CA ILE A 149 -0.07 39.61 23.46
C ILE A 149 1.37 39.65 24.00
N GLY A 150 1.83 40.81 24.41
CA GLY A 150 3.11 41.03 25.06
C GLY A 150 2.98 41.26 26.55
N ILE A 151 3.79 40.58 27.36
CA ILE A 151 3.92 40.94 28.78
C ILE A 151 4.78 42.20 28.90
N LYS A 152 4.30 43.20 29.61
CA LYS A 152 4.98 44.48 29.83
C LYS A 152 6.41 44.26 30.35
N GLY A 153 7.38 44.92 29.73
CA GLY A 153 8.80 44.77 30.08
C GLY A 153 9.49 43.53 29.52
N ALA A 154 8.78 42.64 28.81
CA ALA A 154 9.41 41.50 28.15
C ALA A 154 10.17 41.90 26.89
N ARG A 155 11.13 41.06 26.47
CA ARG A 155 11.90 41.26 25.24
C ARG A 155 11.59 40.20 24.18
N MET A 156 11.49 40.65 22.94
CA MET A 156 11.27 39.82 21.76
C MET A 156 12.10 40.30 20.56
N GLY A 157 12.44 39.37 19.68
CA GLY A 157 13.20 39.65 18.46
C GLY A 157 13.63 38.36 17.76
N PHE A 158 14.37 38.45 16.67
CA PHE A 158 14.99 37.28 16.04
C PHE A 158 16.36 36.97 16.68
N ALA A 159 17.32 37.88 16.58
CA ALA A 159 18.62 37.72 17.24
C ALA A 159 18.61 38.36 18.64
N GLY A 160 19.00 37.62 19.68
CA GLY A 160 19.09 38.18 21.03
C GLY A 160 20.23 39.21 21.17
N PRO A 161 20.19 40.12 22.18
CA PRO A 161 21.18 41.19 22.35
C PRO A 161 22.64 40.71 22.35
N GLN A 162 22.92 39.60 23.04
CA GLN A 162 24.26 39.02 23.13
C GLN A 162 24.77 38.53 21.76
N VAL A 163 23.89 38.00 20.92
CA VAL A 163 24.24 37.50 19.59
C VAL A 163 24.63 38.67 18.70
N ILE A 164 23.87 39.77 18.75
CA ILE A 164 24.13 40.99 17.98
C ILE A 164 25.44 41.63 18.45
N GLN A 165 25.62 41.77 19.76
CA GLN A 165 26.85 42.30 20.35
C GLN A 165 28.09 41.52 19.88
N ASN A 166 28.04 40.18 19.94
CA ASN A 166 29.18 39.35 19.57
C ASN A 166 29.43 39.31 18.05
N THR A 167 28.38 39.42 17.23
CA THR A 167 28.48 39.24 15.77
C THR A 167 28.76 40.54 15.03
N ILE A 168 28.16 41.66 15.46
CA ILE A 168 28.26 42.97 14.79
C ILE A 168 29.30 43.87 15.45
N PHE A 169 29.45 43.75 16.78
CA PHE A 169 30.28 44.66 17.57
C PHE A 169 31.49 43.95 18.21
N ASP A 170 31.81 42.73 17.79
CA ASP A 170 32.95 41.94 18.29
C ASP A 170 32.97 41.78 19.83
N GLY A 171 31.80 41.81 20.48
CA GLY A 171 31.67 41.73 21.94
C GLY A 171 31.81 43.08 22.68
N ASP A 172 31.96 44.21 21.98
CA ASP A 172 32.10 45.54 22.58
C ASP A 172 30.76 46.08 23.08
N GLN A 173 30.57 46.08 24.40
CA GLN A 173 29.35 46.56 25.06
C GLN A 173 29.08 48.04 24.80
N ASN A 174 30.11 48.89 24.80
CA ASN A 174 29.93 50.34 24.66
C ASN A 174 29.47 50.70 23.25
N LYS A 175 30.03 50.05 22.23
CA LYS A 175 29.57 50.22 20.86
C LYS A 175 28.14 49.71 20.66
N PHE A 176 27.82 48.55 21.24
CA PHE A 176 26.46 48.00 21.21
C PHE A 176 25.46 48.97 21.82
N ASP A 177 25.69 49.44 23.05
CA ASP A 177 24.78 50.34 23.78
C ASP A 177 24.55 51.66 23.04
N SER A 178 25.60 52.21 22.40
CA SER A 178 25.48 53.44 21.60
C SER A 178 24.77 53.27 20.25
N SER A 179 24.64 52.04 19.75
CA SER A 179 24.09 51.73 18.43
C SER A 179 22.65 51.21 18.46
N VAL A 180 22.15 50.83 19.64
CA VAL A 180 20.78 50.33 19.81
C VAL A 180 19.82 51.46 20.21
N PRO A 181 18.59 51.49 19.69
CA PRO A 181 17.61 52.51 20.05
C PRO A 181 17.10 52.34 21.50
N ALA A 182 16.53 53.40 22.07
CA ALA A 182 15.90 53.33 23.38
C ALA A 182 14.77 52.30 23.41
N GLY A 183 14.74 51.44 24.43
CA GLY A 183 13.79 50.32 24.52
C GLY A 183 14.04 49.21 23.51
N PHE A 184 15.28 49.04 23.02
CA PHE A 184 15.62 48.00 22.04
C PHE A 184 15.08 46.62 22.44
N GLN A 185 14.32 46.01 21.51
CA GLN A 185 13.67 44.70 21.65
C GLN A 185 12.64 44.57 22.78
N THR A 186 12.25 45.64 23.48
CA THR A 186 11.17 45.55 24.48
C THR A 186 9.81 45.44 23.79
N ILE A 187 8.87 44.76 24.45
CA ILE A 187 7.48 44.64 24.01
C ILE A 187 6.83 46.00 23.78
N ASP A 188 7.09 46.96 24.67
CA ASP A 188 6.53 48.31 24.56
C ASP A 188 6.93 48.99 23.23
N ARG A 189 8.21 48.90 22.87
CA ARG A 189 8.71 49.43 21.59
C ARG A 189 8.16 48.67 20.39
N GLN A 190 8.08 47.34 20.47
CA GLN A 190 7.53 46.51 19.39
C GLN A 190 6.04 46.81 19.17
N ALA A 191 5.29 47.08 20.24
CA ALA A 191 3.88 47.50 20.15
C ALA A 191 3.73 48.89 19.52
N GLU A 192 4.57 49.87 19.89
CA GLU A 192 4.60 51.20 19.25
C GLU A 192 4.84 51.13 17.74
N GLN A 193 5.61 50.13 17.30
CA GLN A 193 5.91 49.88 15.89
C GLN A 193 4.86 49.00 15.18
N GLY A 194 3.84 48.51 15.90
CA GLY A 194 2.76 47.69 15.36
C GLY A 194 3.10 46.19 15.19
N PHE A 195 4.11 45.70 15.91
CA PHE A 195 4.53 44.28 15.89
C PHE A 195 4.00 43.47 17.08
N CYS A 196 3.21 44.08 17.97
CA CYS A 196 2.50 43.43 19.06
C CYS A 196 1.12 44.09 19.22
N ASP A 197 0.05 43.29 19.26
CA ASP A 197 -1.32 43.81 19.22
C ASP A 197 -1.80 44.37 20.56
N LEU A 198 -1.34 43.75 21.67
CA LEU A 198 -1.74 44.14 23.02
C LEU A 198 -0.58 43.98 23.99
N VAL A 199 -0.33 45.00 24.82
CA VAL A 199 0.61 44.93 25.95
C VAL A 199 -0.19 44.84 27.24
N VAL A 200 0.10 43.84 28.07
CA VAL A 200 -0.58 43.61 29.36
C VAL A 200 0.42 43.40 30.48
N THR A 201 0.02 43.70 31.71
CA THR A 201 0.73 43.21 32.89
C THR A 201 0.34 41.76 33.21
N GLU A 202 1.13 41.07 34.02
CA GLU A 202 0.81 39.70 34.47
C GLU A 202 -0.54 39.62 35.20
N GLU A 203 -0.89 40.66 35.96
CA GLU A 203 -2.14 40.75 36.72
C GLU A 203 -3.37 40.90 35.80
N GLU A 204 -3.19 41.55 34.64
CA GLU A 204 -4.28 41.81 33.69
C GLU A 204 -4.52 40.65 32.72
N LEU A 205 -3.52 39.80 32.48
CA LEU A 205 -3.50 38.80 31.40
C LEU A 205 -4.75 37.91 31.38
N ASP A 206 -5.07 37.26 32.50
CA ASP A 206 -6.20 36.31 32.57
C ASP A 206 -7.54 37.03 32.30
N SER A 207 -7.72 38.26 32.78
CA SER A 207 -8.93 39.07 32.54
C SER A 207 -9.08 39.48 31.07
N LYS A 208 -7.96 39.79 30.40
CA LYS A 208 -7.95 40.18 28.98
C LYS A 208 -8.18 38.99 28.06
N LEU A 209 -7.63 37.82 28.40
CA LEU A 209 -7.88 36.58 27.67
C LEU A 209 -9.35 36.17 27.73
N GLU A 210 -9.98 36.25 28.90
CA GLU A 210 -11.42 35.97 29.05
C GLU A 210 -12.27 36.86 28.13
N LEU A 211 -12.00 38.16 28.13
CA LEU A 211 -12.70 39.11 27.27
C LEU A 211 -12.50 38.80 25.78
N LEU A 212 -11.26 38.55 25.34
CA LEU A 212 -10.96 38.23 23.94
C LEU A 212 -11.67 36.94 23.48
N LEU A 213 -11.63 35.90 24.30
CA LEU A 213 -12.28 34.62 23.99
C LEU A 213 -13.80 34.75 23.91
N SER A 214 -14.41 35.62 24.72
CA SER A 214 -15.84 35.92 24.67
C SER A 214 -16.27 36.55 23.33
N ILE A 215 -15.40 37.38 22.75
CA ILE A 215 -15.65 38.06 21.47
C ILE A 215 -15.48 37.08 20.30
N LEU A 216 -14.45 36.22 20.35
CA LEU A 216 -14.08 35.30 19.27
C LEU A 216 -14.97 34.06 19.14
N ALA A 217 -15.86 33.79 20.11
CA ALA A 217 -16.72 32.59 20.13
C ALA A 217 -17.88 32.60 19.12
N ASN A 218 -18.12 33.69 18.39
CA ASN A 218 -19.24 33.82 17.44
C ASN A 218 -18.85 33.46 15.99
N LYS A 219 -19.41 32.35 15.49
CA LYS A 219 -19.37 31.76 14.13
C LYS A 219 -18.18 30.83 13.88
N PHE A 220 -18.35 29.50 13.77
CA PHE A 220 -17.46 28.62 12.95
C PHE A 220 -18.15 27.30 12.52
N THR A 221 -18.11 27.01 11.21
CA THR A 221 -18.60 25.76 10.57
C THR A 221 -17.56 25.31 9.52
N PRO A 222 -17.00 24.07 9.55
CA PRO A 222 -15.93 23.68 8.63
C PRO A 222 -16.27 22.50 7.67
N SER A 223 -15.57 22.45 6.53
CA SER A 223 -15.50 21.37 5.53
C SER A 223 -14.04 21.12 5.09
N SER A 224 -13.71 19.92 4.61
CA SER A 224 -12.34 19.37 4.44
C SER A 224 -12.04 18.81 3.03
N HIS A 225 -10.76 18.78 2.61
CA HIS A 225 -10.23 18.08 1.41
C HIS A 225 -8.77 17.55 1.57
N ASP A 226 -8.37 16.67 0.62
CA ASP A 226 -7.37 15.58 0.64
C ASP A 226 -5.87 15.84 0.27
N ASN A 227 -5.07 14.75 0.36
CA ASN A 227 -4.11 14.15 -0.61
C ASN A 227 -2.54 14.14 -0.43
N ASN A 228 -2.02 12.89 -0.39
CA ASN A 228 -0.96 12.18 -1.18
C ASN A 228 0.58 12.44 -1.13
N ASP A 229 1.34 11.30 -1.13
CA ASP A 229 2.62 10.91 -1.83
C ASP A 229 3.95 11.68 -1.50
N SER A 230 5.20 11.17 -1.55
CA SER A 230 5.87 10.17 -2.42
C SER A 230 7.40 9.96 -2.11
N GLN A 231 8.02 8.89 -2.66
CA GLN A 231 9.36 8.76 -3.32
C GLN A 231 10.72 8.43 -2.60
N LYS A 232 11.73 8.05 -3.44
CA LYS A 232 12.96 7.21 -3.28
C LYS A 232 14.31 8.02 -3.24
N GLN A 233 15.44 7.37 -2.89
CA GLN A 233 16.74 7.98 -2.45
C GLN A 233 18.02 7.50 -3.23
N LEU A 234 19.12 8.31 -3.21
CA LEU A 234 20.49 8.17 -3.83
C LEU A 234 21.69 8.16 -2.80
N GLN A 235 22.99 8.08 -3.20
CA GLN A 235 24.23 7.81 -2.38
C GLN A 235 25.24 8.99 -2.13
N LYS A 236 26.24 8.83 -1.20
CA LYS A 236 27.19 9.85 -0.58
C LYS A 236 28.48 10.19 -1.36
N GLU A 237 28.98 11.44 -1.20
CA GLU A 237 30.40 11.87 -1.32
C GLU A 237 30.88 12.68 -0.07
N GLU A 238 32.20 12.77 0.18
CA GLU A 238 32.82 13.45 1.36
C GLU A 238 33.53 14.79 1.00
N PHE A 239 33.31 15.89 1.75
CA PHE A 239 33.94 17.24 1.57
C PHE A 239 33.90 18.12 2.86
N SER A 240 34.62 19.26 2.92
CA SER A 240 34.66 20.20 4.08
C SER A 240 33.76 21.45 3.92
N TYR A 241 33.21 22.00 5.02
CA TYR A 241 32.23 23.12 4.98
C TYR A 241 32.85 24.44 4.50
N LYS A 242 34.17 24.59 4.66
CA LYS A 242 34.92 25.77 4.21
C LYS A 242 35.00 25.85 2.69
N GLU A 243 34.94 24.70 1.99
CA GLU A 243 34.94 24.67 0.52
C GLU A 243 33.67 25.31 -0.08
N CYS A 244 32.57 25.37 0.66
CA CYS A 244 31.33 26.05 0.28
C CYS A 244 31.46 27.58 0.21
N ARG A 245 32.56 28.15 0.73
CA ARG A 245 32.81 29.61 0.81
C ARG A 245 34.09 30.04 0.07
N GLY A 246 34.74 29.13 -0.65
CA GLY A 246 36.03 29.39 -1.29
C GLY A 246 35.95 30.35 -2.50
N PRO A 247 37.06 30.96 -2.93
CA PRO A 247 37.09 31.91 -4.06
C PRO A 247 36.71 31.29 -5.43
N LEU A 248 36.62 29.95 -5.50
CA LEU A 248 36.16 29.19 -6.68
C LEU A 248 34.66 28.82 -6.61
N HIS A 249 33.94 29.21 -5.54
CA HIS A 249 32.50 28.96 -5.38
C HIS A 249 31.69 29.86 -6.32
N THR A 250 30.75 29.27 -7.06
CA THR A 250 29.97 30.01 -8.07
C THR A 250 28.81 30.74 -7.40
N SER A 251 28.66 32.05 -7.69
CA SER A 251 27.60 32.85 -7.08
C SER A 251 26.19 32.42 -7.54
N PRO A 252 25.15 32.54 -6.67
CA PRO A 252 23.76 32.25 -7.05
C PRO A 252 23.29 32.98 -8.32
N SER A 253 23.70 34.23 -8.51
CA SER A 253 23.36 35.02 -9.71
C SER A 253 23.89 34.39 -11.01
N THR A 254 25.09 33.77 -10.96
CA THR A 254 25.67 33.07 -12.11
C THR A 254 24.86 31.82 -12.49
N TYR A 255 24.28 31.11 -11.51
CA TYR A 255 23.35 30.01 -11.80
C TYR A 255 22.07 30.52 -12.46
N VAL A 256 21.51 31.62 -11.98
CA VAL A 256 20.30 32.24 -12.56
C VAL A 256 20.52 32.62 -14.02
N ASP A 257 21.64 33.26 -14.35
CA ASP A 257 21.94 33.72 -15.71
C ASP A 257 22.10 32.57 -16.72
N GLN A 258 22.47 31.37 -16.26
CA GLN A 258 22.59 30.17 -17.10
C GLN A 258 21.28 29.38 -17.21
N LEU A 259 20.38 29.53 -16.23
CA LEU A 259 19.10 28.82 -16.16
C LEU A 259 17.96 29.57 -16.88
N VAL A 260 18.07 30.89 -17.00
CA VAL A 260 16.97 31.77 -17.42
C VAL A 260 17.26 32.38 -18.79
N LEU A 261 16.33 32.20 -19.73
CA LEU A 261 16.43 32.69 -21.11
C LEU A 261 16.25 34.20 -21.19
N LYS A 262 15.30 34.74 -20.41
CA LYS A 262 15.00 36.18 -20.27
C LYS A 262 14.47 36.44 -18.88
N LYS A 263 14.90 37.52 -18.22
CA LYS A 263 14.41 37.91 -16.89
C LYS A 263 14.17 39.42 -16.76
N LEU A 264 13.27 39.77 -15.86
CA LEU A 264 13.07 41.10 -15.31
C LEU A 264 13.41 41.03 -13.82
N ASP A 265 14.41 41.80 -13.40
CA ASP A 265 14.82 41.90 -12.01
C ASP A 265 14.02 43.00 -11.31
N PHE A 266 13.46 42.68 -10.14
CA PHE A 266 12.85 43.69 -9.27
C PHE A 266 13.91 44.33 -8.39
N GLN A 267 13.61 45.50 -7.82
CA GLN A 267 14.54 46.19 -6.93
C GLN A 267 14.89 45.30 -5.72
N SER A 268 16.18 44.99 -5.54
CA SER A 268 16.70 44.16 -4.45
C SER A 268 17.10 45.00 -3.23
N ASP A 269 17.09 44.38 -2.05
CA ASP A 269 17.67 44.92 -0.82
C ASP A 269 19.21 44.73 -0.73
N GLY A 270 19.83 44.19 -1.78
CA GLY A 270 21.26 43.90 -1.85
C GLY A 270 21.66 42.54 -1.24
N ALA A 271 20.72 41.79 -0.65
CA ALA A 271 20.94 40.47 -0.08
C ALA A 271 20.08 39.39 -0.73
N ILE A 272 18.85 39.72 -1.13
CA ILE A 272 17.89 38.84 -1.79
C ILE A 272 17.42 39.51 -3.09
N GLN A 273 17.51 38.78 -4.20
CA GLN A 273 17.01 39.20 -5.51
C GLN A 273 15.75 38.40 -5.86
N VAL A 274 14.73 39.10 -6.35
CA VAL A 274 13.52 38.49 -6.91
C VAL A 274 13.39 38.90 -8.36
N SER A 275 13.09 37.94 -9.23
CA SER A 275 12.99 38.16 -10.67
C SER A 275 11.85 37.35 -11.26
N LEU A 276 11.24 37.84 -12.34
CA LEU A 276 10.35 37.05 -13.19
C LEU A 276 11.08 36.73 -14.49
N GLY A 277 11.10 35.46 -14.89
CA GLY A 277 11.81 35.06 -16.09
C GLY A 277 11.22 33.86 -16.81
N ASN A 278 11.70 33.66 -18.04
CA ASN A 278 11.42 32.48 -18.84
C ASN A 278 12.57 31.48 -18.68
N ILE A 279 12.24 30.25 -18.32
CA ILE A 279 13.12 29.09 -18.40
C ILE A 279 12.64 28.19 -19.54
N GLU A 280 13.43 27.18 -19.92
CA GLU A 280 13.11 26.28 -21.05
C GLU A 280 11.73 25.61 -20.95
N SER A 281 11.24 25.39 -19.72
CA SER A 281 9.97 24.74 -19.41
C SER A 281 8.81 25.70 -19.13
N GLY A 282 9.01 27.03 -19.23
CA GLY A 282 7.94 28.02 -19.05
C GLY A 282 8.33 29.24 -18.21
N ASN A 283 7.33 29.91 -17.64
CA ASN A 283 7.54 31.09 -16.79
C ASN A 283 7.84 30.69 -15.35
N ALA A 284 8.80 31.38 -14.73
CA ALA A 284 9.17 31.14 -13.34
C ALA A 284 9.37 32.46 -12.57
N LEU A 285 9.01 32.44 -11.28
CA LEU A 285 9.50 33.37 -10.28
C LEU A 285 10.83 32.83 -9.76
N ILE A 286 11.88 33.61 -9.87
CA ILE A 286 13.22 33.26 -9.39
C ILE A 286 13.51 34.07 -8.14
N ILE A 287 13.98 33.40 -7.09
CA ILE A 287 14.45 34.00 -5.85
C ILE A 287 15.89 33.53 -5.66
N ASN A 288 16.84 34.44 -5.48
CA ASN A 288 18.22 34.05 -5.21
C ASN A 288 18.89 34.99 -4.19
N SER A 289 19.81 34.43 -3.41
CA SER A 289 20.71 35.26 -2.60
C SER A 289 21.67 36.05 -3.46
N VAL A 290 22.14 37.20 -2.97
CA VAL A 290 23.14 38.05 -3.60
C VAL A 290 24.34 38.17 -2.68
N HIS A 291 25.52 37.74 -3.14
CA HIS A 291 26.77 37.85 -2.40
C HIS A 291 27.72 38.86 -3.03
N ASN A 292 28.49 39.55 -2.20
CA ASN A 292 29.62 40.35 -2.61
C ASN A 292 30.87 39.85 -1.86
N SER A 293 31.84 39.31 -2.60
CA SER A 293 33.06 38.69 -2.06
C SER A 293 33.95 39.62 -1.22
N SER A 294 33.61 40.92 -1.13
CA SER A 294 34.33 41.93 -0.34
C SER A 294 33.81 42.14 1.09
N SER A 295 32.70 41.53 1.52
CA SER A 295 32.15 41.70 2.88
C SER A 295 31.59 40.40 3.47
N ALA A 296 32.01 40.08 4.70
CA ALA A 296 31.56 38.90 5.46
C ALA A 296 30.08 38.96 5.89
N LEU A 297 29.45 40.15 5.85
CA LEU A 297 28.03 40.35 6.12
C LEU A 297 27.17 40.35 4.85
N SER A 298 27.77 40.16 3.66
CA SER A 298 27.04 40.17 2.39
C SER A 298 26.20 38.90 2.18
N GLY A 299 24.98 39.07 1.68
CA GLY A 299 24.03 37.96 1.46
C GLY A 299 23.26 37.49 2.70
N LEU A 300 23.39 38.18 3.84
CA LEU A 300 22.51 37.99 4.99
C LEU A 300 21.16 38.66 4.74
N GLY A 301 20.07 37.88 4.76
CA GLY A 301 18.75 38.39 4.40
C GLY A 301 18.25 39.47 5.36
N THR A 302 17.57 40.49 4.82
CA THR A 302 17.01 41.60 5.61
C THR A 302 15.47 41.48 5.74
N PRO A 303 14.84 42.18 6.70
CA PRO A 303 13.39 42.20 6.82
C PRO A 303 12.66 42.66 5.55
N ILE A 304 13.25 43.56 4.77
CA ILE A 304 12.66 44.06 3.52
C ILE A 304 12.69 42.97 2.45
N GLY A 305 13.82 42.26 2.32
CA GLY A 305 13.97 41.14 1.40
C GLY A 305 12.96 40.02 1.66
N TYR A 306 12.80 39.59 2.91
CA TYR A 306 11.81 38.55 3.26
C TYR A 306 10.37 38.96 2.95
N ARG A 307 9.99 40.22 3.25
CA ARG A 307 8.65 40.75 2.90
C ARG A 307 8.43 40.82 1.39
N GLN A 308 9.45 41.20 0.64
CA GLN A 308 9.40 41.21 -0.82
C GLN A 308 9.20 39.80 -1.38
N VAL A 309 9.95 38.82 -0.88
CA VAL A 309 9.78 37.41 -1.26
C VAL A 309 8.36 36.95 -0.94
N ALA A 310 7.84 37.18 0.27
CA ALA A 310 6.48 36.81 0.65
C ALA A 310 5.42 37.39 -0.30
N LYS A 311 5.56 38.67 -0.69
CA LYS A 311 4.69 39.33 -1.67
C LYS A 311 4.70 38.62 -3.03
N PHE A 312 5.88 38.31 -3.56
CA PHE A 312 6.00 37.69 -4.88
C PHE A 312 5.65 36.20 -4.89
N VAL A 313 5.88 35.47 -3.80
CA VAL A 313 5.40 34.09 -3.63
C VAL A 313 3.88 34.03 -3.67
N ARG A 314 3.18 34.96 -2.98
CA ARG A 314 1.71 35.07 -3.06
C ARG A 314 1.24 35.42 -4.47
N LEU A 315 1.97 36.26 -5.19
CA LEU A 315 1.68 36.57 -6.60
C LEU A 315 1.82 35.32 -7.49
N ALA A 316 2.94 34.61 -7.38
CA ALA A 316 3.20 33.39 -8.14
C ALA A 316 2.20 32.29 -7.81
N SER A 317 1.83 32.13 -6.53
CA SER A 317 0.76 31.23 -6.09
C SER A 317 -0.58 31.52 -6.77
N ARG A 318 -0.97 32.80 -6.87
CA ARG A 318 -2.25 33.21 -7.48
C ARG A 318 -2.25 33.01 -9.00
N LEU A 319 -1.11 33.21 -9.65
CA LEU A 319 -0.95 33.09 -11.10
C LEU A 319 -0.48 31.70 -11.55
N ASN A 320 -0.31 30.77 -10.61
CA ASN A 320 0.23 29.43 -10.84
C ASN A 320 1.58 29.42 -11.58
N ILE A 321 2.47 30.33 -11.20
CA ILE A 321 3.83 30.45 -11.76
C ILE A 321 4.77 29.63 -10.88
N THR A 322 5.59 28.75 -11.48
CA THR A 322 6.58 27.95 -10.73
C THR A 322 7.57 28.87 -10.01
N ILE A 323 7.88 28.57 -8.76
CA ILE A 323 8.86 29.30 -7.96
C ILE A 323 10.14 28.47 -7.90
N ILE A 324 11.26 29.07 -8.30
CA ILE A 324 12.61 28.50 -8.18
C ILE A 324 13.36 29.36 -7.18
N SER A 325 13.75 28.78 -6.05
CA SER A 325 14.54 29.47 -5.02
C SER A 325 15.93 28.89 -4.92
N ILE A 326 16.95 29.70 -5.19
CA ILE A 326 18.36 29.35 -5.10
C ILE A 326 18.91 29.97 -3.81
N VAL A 327 19.23 29.12 -2.84
CA VAL A 327 19.56 29.51 -1.47
C VAL A 327 21.05 29.35 -1.25
N ASP A 328 21.69 30.46 -0.92
CA ASP A 328 23.08 30.52 -0.46
C ASP A 328 23.18 31.68 0.53
N THR A 329 23.08 31.42 1.84
CA THR A 329 23.09 32.46 2.86
C THR A 329 23.42 31.88 4.22
N ALA A 330 24.26 32.58 4.98
CA ALA A 330 24.55 32.27 6.38
C ALA A 330 23.38 32.57 7.33
N GLY A 331 22.32 33.21 6.84
CA GLY A 331 21.07 33.45 7.57
C GLY A 331 20.57 34.88 7.47
N ALA A 332 19.87 35.33 8.51
CA ALA A 332 19.33 36.69 8.57
C ALA A 332 20.34 37.66 9.20
N LEU A 333 20.31 38.93 8.81
CA LEU A 333 21.26 39.96 9.27
C LEU A 333 21.02 40.29 10.75
N PRO A 334 21.93 39.96 11.69
CA PRO A 334 21.69 40.18 13.11
C PRO A 334 22.05 41.61 13.54
N SER A 335 21.44 42.63 12.94
CA SER A 335 21.72 44.05 13.23
C SER A 335 20.61 44.74 14.04
N PRO A 336 20.93 45.78 14.82
CA PRO A 336 19.91 46.56 15.53
C PRO A 336 18.81 47.10 14.62
N GLU A 337 19.16 47.56 13.42
CA GLU A 337 18.20 48.07 12.44
C GLU A 337 17.25 46.98 11.91
N ALA A 338 17.76 45.77 11.66
CA ALA A 338 16.94 44.67 11.18
C ALA A 338 15.93 44.21 12.26
N GLU A 339 16.36 44.16 13.52
CA GLU A 339 15.49 43.87 14.66
C GLU A 339 14.45 44.96 14.89
N ASP A 340 14.81 46.24 14.75
CA ASP A 340 13.89 47.38 14.90
C ASP A 340 12.82 47.40 13.80
N LYS A 341 13.06 46.72 12.67
CA LYS A 341 12.09 46.51 11.58
C LYS A 341 11.39 45.15 11.66
N SER A 342 11.44 44.48 12.81
CA SER A 342 10.91 43.14 13.10
C SER A 342 11.27 42.08 12.06
N GLN A 343 12.55 41.69 12.09
CA GLN A 343 13.05 40.58 11.29
C GLN A 343 12.33 39.26 11.55
N ALA A 344 11.96 38.99 12.80
CA ALA A 344 11.25 37.77 13.16
C ALA A 344 9.88 37.67 12.49
N GLN A 345 9.09 38.75 12.46
CA GLN A 345 7.82 38.78 11.75
C GLN A 345 8.03 38.60 10.24
N ALA A 346 9.01 39.30 9.66
CA ALA A 346 9.30 39.20 8.22
C ALA A 346 9.66 37.78 7.77
N ILE A 347 10.48 37.07 8.57
CA ILE A 347 10.82 35.66 8.35
C ILE A 347 9.57 34.78 8.47
N SER A 348 8.78 35.00 9.53
CA SER A 348 7.55 34.25 9.78
C SER A 348 6.54 34.38 8.64
N ASP A 349 6.35 35.59 8.11
CA ASP A 349 5.44 35.86 6.99
C ASP A 349 5.93 35.22 5.69
N CYS A 350 7.26 35.17 5.50
CA CYS A 350 7.87 34.49 4.38
C CYS A 350 7.62 32.97 4.46
N LEU A 351 7.84 32.36 5.64
CA LEU A 351 7.52 30.95 5.87
C LEU A 351 6.04 30.63 5.61
N ALA A 352 5.14 31.50 6.07
CA ALA A 352 3.71 31.35 5.83
C ALA A 352 3.36 31.45 4.33
N ALA A 353 3.95 32.41 3.60
CA ALA A 353 3.76 32.56 2.16
C ALA A 353 4.23 31.32 1.39
N PHE A 354 5.39 30.76 1.73
CA PHE A 354 5.88 29.51 1.16
C PHE A 354 4.96 28.34 1.51
N SER A 355 4.56 28.19 2.77
CA SER A 355 3.67 27.11 3.24
C SER A 355 2.34 27.10 2.48
N GLN A 356 1.73 28.27 2.27
CA GLN A 356 0.39 28.43 1.67
C GLN A 356 0.38 28.44 0.14
N SER A 357 1.55 28.55 -0.51
CA SER A 357 1.61 28.74 -1.96
C SER A 357 1.07 27.54 -2.73
N LYS A 358 0.09 27.77 -3.60
CA LYS A 358 -0.46 26.78 -4.55
C LYS A 358 0.43 26.56 -5.77
N ALA A 359 1.46 27.39 -5.95
CA ALA A 359 2.45 27.18 -6.99
C ALA A 359 3.46 26.10 -6.58
N LEU A 360 4.01 25.40 -7.58
CA LEU A 360 5.16 24.51 -7.38
C LEU A 360 6.36 25.33 -6.92
N ILE A 361 6.98 24.94 -5.81
CA ILE A 361 8.21 25.54 -5.28
C ILE A 361 9.34 24.51 -5.34
N ILE A 362 10.40 24.86 -6.06
CA ILE A 362 11.65 24.09 -6.15
C ILE A 362 12.74 24.93 -5.45
N SER A 363 13.24 24.45 -4.32
CA SER A 363 14.33 25.10 -3.59
C SER A 363 15.64 24.36 -3.81
N ILE A 364 16.75 25.07 -4.00
CA ILE A 364 18.07 24.51 -4.29
C ILE A 364 19.11 25.23 -3.43
N ILE A 365 19.77 24.51 -2.53
CA ILE A 365 20.84 25.04 -1.69
C ILE A 365 22.17 24.88 -2.43
N THR A 366 22.85 25.98 -2.77
CA THR A 366 24.05 25.95 -3.61
C THR A 366 25.37 25.96 -2.84
N GLY A 367 25.39 26.56 -1.65
CA GLY A 367 26.60 26.67 -0.83
C GLY A 367 26.29 26.52 0.64
N GLU A 368 25.86 27.60 1.28
CA GLU A 368 25.47 27.61 2.69
C GLU A 368 23.97 27.85 2.86
N GLY A 369 23.33 27.14 3.78
CA GLY A 369 22.06 27.53 4.36
C GLY A 369 22.16 27.63 5.87
N GLY A 370 22.06 28.82 6.43
CA GLY A 370 22.11 29.05 7.87
C GLY A 370 20.78 29.54 8.45
N SER A 371 20.39 28.97 9.58
CA SER A 371 19.34 29.50 10.47
C SER A 371 17.94 29.59 9.83
N GLY A 372 17.01 30.20 10.55
CA GLY A 372 15.65 30.47 10.08
C GLY A 372 15.62 31.38 8.85
N GLY A 373 16.66 32.18 8.62
CA GLY A 373 16.79 33.04 7.44
C GLY A 373 16.91 32.23 6.14
N ALA A 374 17.78 31.21 6.09
CA ALA A 374 17.85 30.32 4.93
C ALA A 374 16.58 29.47 4.77
N LEU A 375 15.99 29.00 5.89
CA LEU A 375 14.74 28.24 5.87
C LEU A 375 13.56 29.03 5.27
N ALA A 376 13.49 30.33 5.52
CA ALA A 376 12.48 31.21 4.94
C ALA A 376 12.47 31.19 3.40
N LEU A 377 13.59 30.84 2.76
CA LEU A 377 13.77 30.76 1.31
C LEU A 377 13.77 29.31 0.79
N ALA A 378 13.98 28.32 1.67
CA ALA A 378 14.12 26.91 1.32
C ALA A 378 12.82 26.09 1.48
N GLY A 379 11.66 26.73 1.69
CA GLY A 379 10.37 26.11 1.99
C GLY A 379 9.67 25.40 0.81
N GLY A 380 10.39 24.58 0.03
CA GLY A 380 9.93 24.01 -1.23
C GLY A 380 9.02 22.76 -1.13
N ASN A 381 8.30 22.46 -2.22
CA ASN A 381 7.71 21.13 -2.44
C ASN A 381 8.80 20.07 -2.57
N VAL A 382 9.93 20.49 -3.15
CA VAL A 382 11.18 19.75 -3.25
C VAL A 382 12.32 20.70 -2.89
N VAL A 383 13.29 20.18 -2.15
CA VAL A 383 14.50 20.88 -1.71
C VAL A 383 15.70 20.05 -2.12
N ALA A 384 16.54 20.55 -3.03
CA ALA A 384 17.80 19.92 -3.38
C ALA A 384 18.96 20.70 -2.77
N CYS A 385 20.15 20.10 -2.76
CA CYS A 385 21.39 20.82 -2.48
C CYS A 385 22.53 20.34 -3.39
N LEU A 386 23.52 21.18 -3.65
CA LEU A 386 24.73 20.76 -4.34
C LEU A 386 25.57 19.83 -3.44
N GLN A 387 26.35 18.92 -4.03
CA GLN A 387 27.18 17.99 -3.26
C GLN A 387 28.13 18.72 -2.29
N LYS A 388 28.66 19.90 -2.67
CA LYS A 388 29.52 20.72 -1.81
C LYS A 388 28.75 21.86 -1.13
N SER A 389 27.69 21.53 -0.39
CA SER A 389 26.88 22.50 0.35
C SER A 389 26.50 22.00 1.74
N PHE A 390 26.12 22.91 2.64
CA PHE A 390 25.63 22.53 3.97
C PHE A 390 24.38 23.31 4.35
N TYR A 391 23.56 22.74 5.24
CA TYR A 391 22.36 23.36 5.76
C TYR A 391 22.31 23.17 7.28
N ASN A 392 22.15 24.24 8.06
CA ASN A 392 22.30 24.18 9.52
C ASN A 392 21.40 25.17 10.29
N VAL A 393 21.16 24.86 11.58
CA VAL A 393 20.39 25.70 12.52
C VAL A 393 21.09 27.02 12.87
N ILE A 394 22.41 27.03 12.84
CA ILE A 394 23.29 28.19 13.04
C ILE A 394 24.61 27.92 12.32
N SER A 395 25.35 28.96 11.95
CA SER A 395 26.71 28.77 11.43
C SER A 395 27.59 28.07 12.50
N PRO A 396 28.53 27.20 12.11
CA PRO A 396 29.45 26.57 13.06
C PRO A 396 30.20 27.59 13.94
N GLU A 397 30.58 28.74 13.36
CA GLU A 397 31.24 29.82 14.08
C GLU A 397 30.32 30.45 15.14
N GLY A 398 29.06 30.71 14.79
CA GLY A 398 28.06 31.24 15.71
C GLY A 398 27.67 30.23 16.80
N GLY A 399 27.64 28.93 16.48
CA GLY A 399 27.35 27.89 17.46
C GLY A 399 28.50 27.71 18.47
N VAL A 400 29.75 27.75 18.01
CA VAL A 400 30.92 27.69 18.89
C VAL A 400 30.98 28.90 19.81
N SER A 401 30.66 30.10 19.32
CA SER A 401 30.67 31.31 20.14
C SER A 401 29.67 31.26 21.31
N ILE A 402 28.55 30.56 21.14
CA ILE A 402 27.56 30.30 22.20
C ILE A 402 28.04 29.21 23.15
N LEU A 403 28.52 28.07 22.63
CA LEU A 403 28.83 26.87 23.42
C LEU A 403 30.17 26.96 24.17
N GLN A 404 31.13 27.74 23.68
CA GLN A 404 32.50 27.80 24.22
C GLN A 404 32.54 28.24 25.70
N HIS A 405 31.60 29.08 26.14
CA HIS A 405 31.52 29.53 27.53
C HIS A 405 31.16 28.42 28.52
N SER A 406 30.52 27.35 28.04
CA SER A 406 30.20 26.15 28.82
C SER A 406 31.23 25.04 28.65
N ALA A 407 32.04 25.10 27.59
CA ALA A 407 33.03 24.08 27.24
C ALA A 407 34.44 24.35 27.79
N TYR A 408 34.74 25.59 28.21
CA TYR A 408 36.04 26.01 28.74
C TYR A 408 35.90 26.72 30.09
N SER A 409 36.91 26.58 30.95
CA SER A 409 36.95 27.27 32.25
C SER A 409 37.33 28.74 32.08
N ALA A 410 36.92 29.62 33.01
CA ALA A 410 37.08 31.08 32.91
C ALA A 410 38.53 31.60 32.68
N GLY A 411 39.56 30.76 32.88
CA GLY A 411 40.98 31.07 32.64
C GLY A 411 41.57 30.61 31.30
N GLU A 412 40.82 29.95 30.40
CA GLU A 412 41.35 29.33 29.18
C GLU A 412 41.18 30.17 27.89
N LYS A 413 41.10 31.51 27.98
CA LYS A 413 40.77 32.39 26.82
C LYS A 413 41.69 32.24 25.60
N ASP A 414 42.99 32.04 25.80
CA ASP A 414 43.93 31.90 24.68
C ASP A 414 43.78 30.55 23.95
N LYS A 415 43.42 29.50 24.70
CA LYS A 415 43.13 28.16 24.17
C LYS A 415 41.79 28.13 23.42
N MET A 416 40.79 28.90 23.89
CA MET A 416 39.53 29.09 23.18
C MET A 416 39.76 29.73 21.80
N LYS A 417 40.67 30.70 21.70
CA LYS A 417 41.03 31.33 20.42
C LYS A 417 41.81 30.40 19.49
N SER A 418 42.77 29.62 20.01
CA SER A 418 43.55 28.68 19.19
C SER A 418 42.70 27.53 18.65
N ASP A 419 41.75 27.01 19.44
CA ASP A 419 40.93 25.85 19.07
C ASP A 419 39.71 26.23 18.22
N PHE A 420 39.41 27.52 18.03
CA PHE A 420 38.15 28.00 17.45
C PHE A 420 37.83 27.33 16.10
N SER A 421 38.80 27.24 15.19
CA SER A 421 38.60 26.63 13.87
C SER A 421 38.32 25.13 13.94
N VAL A 422 39.04 24.40 14.80
CA VAL A 422 38.85 22.97 15.01
C VAL A 422 37.50 22.70 15.67
N ASN A 423 37.12 23.54 16.63
CA ASN A 423 35.82 23.47 17.31
C ASN A 423 34.66 23.68 16.34
N CYS A 424 34.80 24.56 15.34
CA CYS A 424 33.78 24.74 14.30
C CYS A 424 33.56 23.45 13.48
N GLU A 425 34.64 22.76 13.09
CA GLU A 425 34.54 21.48 12.38
C GLU A 425 33.93 20.37 13.24
N ILE A 426 34.28 20.30 14.53
CA ILE A 426 33.67 19.35 15.47
C ILE A 426 32.17 19.62 15.58
N LEU A 427 31.77 20.89 15.71
CA LEU A 427 30.35 21.26 15.85
C LEU A 427 29.56 20.96 14.58
N ALA A 428 30.08 21.29 13.39
CA ALA A 428 29.44 20.99 12.11
C ALA A 428 29.18 19.48 11.94
N ASN A 429 30.15 18.64 12.30
CA ASN A 429 30.01 17.18 12.29
C ASN A 429 29.01 16.65 13.32
N ALA A 430 29.00 17.23 14.53
CA ALA A 430 28.04 16.88 15.58
C ALA A 430 26.60 17.24 15.18
N GLN A 431 26.42 18.32 14.43
CA GLN A 431 25.11 18.78 13.94
C GLN A 431 24.65 18.08 12.65
N LYS A 432 25.50 17.27 12.02
CA LYS A 432 25.17 16.51 10.79
C LYS A 432 24.65 17.44 9.67
N CYS A 433 25.32 18.57 9.47
CA CYS A 433 24.84 19.65 8.61
C CYS A 433 25.28 19.56 7.13
N TYR A 434 26.18 18.63 6.77
CA TYR A 434 26.67 18.49 5.40
C TYR A 434 25.60 17.94 4.45
N SER A 435 25.68 18.29 3.16
CA SER A 435 24.76 17.89 2.08
C SER A 435 24.30 16.43 2.19
N TYR A 436 25.24 15.51 2.35
CA TYR A 436 24.88 14.11 2.50
C TYR A 436 24.12 13.80 3.78
N ASP A 437 24.56 14.34 4.91
CA ASP A 437 23.96 14.05 6.20
C ASP A 437 22.51 14.56 6.22
N ILE A 438 22.27 15.77 5.69
CA ILE A 438 20.91 16.33 5.55
C ILE A 438 20.05 15.55 4.53
N HIS A 439 20.65 14.94 3.50
CA HIS A 439 19.95 14.03 2.59
C HIS A 439 19.60 12.69 3.25
N GLN A 440 20.47 12.13 4.09
CA GLN A 440 20.17 10.93 4.87
C GLN A 440 19.10 11.18 5.93
N LEU A 441 19.07 12.38 6.50
CA LEU A 441 18.04 12.81 7.43
C LEU A 441 16.70 13.14 6.74
N GLY A 442 16.64 13.11 5.40
CA GLY A 442 15.43 13.37 4.61
C GLY A 442 15.05 14.85 4.49
N ILE A 443 15.96 15.76 4.83
CA ILE A 443 15.74 17.21 4.79
C ILE A 443 15.80 17.75 3.36
N VAL A 444 16.68 17.19 2.54
CA VAL A 444 16.79 17.47 1.10
C VAL A 444 16.49 16.20 0.31
N ASP A 445 15.79 16.35 -0.81
CA ASP A 445 15.30 15.26 -1.66
C ASP A 445 16.34 14.78 -2.67
N ALA A 446 17.32 15.63 -2.99
CA ALA A 446 18.33 15.34 -4.00
C ALA A 446 19.66 16.03 -3.70
N LEU A 447 20.74 15.31 -4.02
CA LEU A 447 22.09 15.83 -4.12
C LEU A 447 22.42 16.06 -5.59
N ILE A 448 22.73 17.29 -5.96
CA ILE A 448 23.07 17.66 -7.34
C ILE A 448 24.60 17.67 -7.45
N PRO A 449 25.18 16.90 -8.40
CA PRO A 449 26.61 16.88 -8.58
C PRO A 449 27.19 18.24 -8.95
N THR A 450 28.40 18.53 -8.48
CA THR A 450 29.11 19.76 -8.86
C THR A 450 29.73 19.68 -10.25
N ASP A 451 29.90 18.47 -10.79
CA ASP A 451 30.37 18.24 -12.15
C ASP A 451 29.24 18.49 -13.16
N ASN A 452 29.48 19.37 -14.14
CA ASN A 452 28.45 19.81 -15.11
C ASN A 452 27.18 20.41 -14.44
N VAL A 453 27.35 21.08 -13.30
CA VAL A 453 26.29 21.59 -12.42
C VAL A 453 25.12 22.28 -13.14
N TYR A 454 25.37 23.08 -14.19
CA TYR A 454 24.31 23.77 -14.92
C TYR A 454 23.38 22.81 -15.68
N SER A 455 23.95 21.78 -16.32
CA SER A 455 23.15 20.78 -17.04
C SER A 455 22.31 19.96 -16.06
N GLU A 456 22.90 19.60 -14.92
CA GLU A 456 22.21 18.82 -13.89
C GLU A 456 21.11 19.64 -13.19
N LEU A 457 21.34 20.93 -12.91
CA LEU A 457 20.31 21.85 -12.39
C LEU A 457 19.13 21.98 -13.36
N LYS A 458 19.40 22.16 -14.67
CA LYS A 458 18.35 22.22 -15.70
C LYS A 458 17.51 20.94 -15.73
N LYS A 459 18.18 19.79 -15.80
CA LYS A 459 17.52 18.47 -15.80
C LYS A 459 16.67 18.29 -14.54
N TYR A 460 17.20 18.66 -13.38
CA TYR A 460 16.49 18.55 -12.11
C TYR A 460 15.22 19.41 -12.11
N ILE A 461 15.32 20.69 -12.48
CA ILE A 461 14.16 21.61 -12.49
C ILE A 461 13.07 21.11 -13.45
N ILE A 462 13.43 20.72 -14.68
CA ILE A 462 12.47 20.20 -15.67
C ILE A 462 11.84 18.89 -15.18
N HIS A 463 12.64 18.00 -14.59
CA HIS A 463 12.15 16.76 -14.03
C HIS A 463 11.11 17.01 -12.94
N GLN A 464 11.39 17.91 -12.00
CA GLN A 464 10.46 18.23 -10.92
C GLN A 464 9.19 18.89 -11.44
N GLN A 465 9.28 19.78 -12.42
CA GLN A 465 8.08 20.35 -13.06
C GLN A 465 7.23 19.27 -13.73
N ASN A 466 7.83 18.30 -14.42
CA ASN A 466 7.09 17.19 -15.03
C ASN A 466 6.49 16.23 -13.98
N VAL A 467 7.20 15.96 -12.90
CA VAL A 467 6.71 15.10 -11.81
C VAL A 467 5.52 15.74 -11.10
N TYR A 468 5.58 17.07 -10.89
CA TYR A 468 4.59 17.79 -10.11
C TYR A 468 3.48 18.46 -10.93
N SER A 469 3.58 18.53 -12.26
CA SER A 469 2.55 19.10 -13.15
C SER A 469 1.19 18.41 -13.06
N LYS A 470 1.17 17.15 -12.60
CA LYS A 470 -0.04 16.35 -12.42
C LYS A 470 -0.82 16.67 -11.14
N PHE A 471 -0.23 17.42 -10.21
CA PHE A 471 -0.87 17.76 -8.94
C PHE A 471 -1.54 19.14 -9.03
N SER A 472 -2.75 19.24 -8.48
CA SER A 472 -3.43 20.52 -8.29
C SER A 472 -2.69 21.38 -7.27
N GLY A 473 -2.95 22.69 -7.28
CA GLY A 473 -2.34 23.62 -6.32
C GLY A 473 -2.64 23.29 -4.85
N GLU A 474 -3.81 22.71 -4.56
CA GLU A 474 -4.13 22.23 -3.20
C GLU A 474 -3.32 20.98 -2.84
N GLU A 475 -3.15 20.04 -3.77
CA GLU A 475 -2.30 18.86 -3.55
C GLU A 475 -0.83 19.23 -3.37
N LEU A 476 -0.35 20.28 -4.06
CA LEU A 476 0.98 20.83 -3.84
C LEU A 476 1.14 21.39 -2.42
N VAL A 477 0.12 22.07 -1.89
CA VAL A 477 0.10 22.52 -0.51
C VAL A 477 0.10 21.31 0.43
N SER A 478 -0.85 20.38 0.31
CA SER A 478 -0.97 19.18 1.15
C SER A 478 0.34 18.38 1.23
N LYS A 479 1.02 18.20 0.08
CA LYS A 479 2.34 17.56 0.00
C LYS A 479 3.43 18.29 0.78
N ARG A 480 3.50 19.62 0.61
CA ARG A 480 4.47 20.45 1.33
C ARG A 480 4.21 20.40 2.83
N GLN A 481 2.95 20.38 3.24
CA GLN A 481 2.56 20.26 4.65
C GLN A 481 2.96 18.90 5.23
N ALA A 482 2.67 17.81 4.52
CA ALA A 482 3.06 16.46 4.93
C ALA A 482 4.58 16.30 5.05
N ARG A 483 5.35 16.92 4.14
CA ARG A 483 6.81 16.95 4.20
C ARG A 483 7.30 17.44 5.56
N PHE A 484 6.89 18.65 5.98
CA PHE A 484 7.40 19.24 7.21
C PHE A 484 6.96 18.49 8.47
N ARG A 485 5.73 17.96 8.50
CA ARG A 485 5.24 17.13 9.62
C ARG A 485 6.06 15.86 9.81
N ASN A 486 6.48 15.22 8.70
CA ASN A 486 7.22 13.95 8.73
C ASN A 486 8.69 14.09 9.17
N LEU A 487 9.21 15.31 9.36
CA LEU A 487 10.59 15.55 9.80
C LEU A 487 10.77 15.55 11.33
N SER A 488 9.69 15.40 12.10
CA SER A 488 9.76 15.39 13.58
C SER A 488 10.28 14.06 14.14
N LYS A 489 11.32 14.12 14.98
CA LYS A 489 11.85 12.98 15.74
C LYS A 489 11.74 13.20 17.25
N PHE A 490 10.91 12.41 17.91
CA PHE A 490 10.66 12.48 19.37
C PHE A 490 10.40 11.08 19.92
N ALA A 491 10.37 10.92 21.24
CA ALA A 491 10.00 9.68 21.91
C ALA A 491 8.59 9.77 22.53
N GLU A 492 7.85 8.66 22.53
CA GLU A 492 6.57 8.54 23.25
C GLU A 492 6.71 7.54 24.41
N ILE A 493 6.57 8.04 25.63
CA ILE A 493 6.74 7.27 26.87
C ILE A 493 5.40 6.62 27.26
N GLN A 494 5.35 5.28 27.30
CA GLN A 494 4.09 4.55 27.52
C GLN A 494 3.66 4.48 29.00
N ASP A 495 4.58 4.63 29.96
CA ASP A 495 4.26 4.57 31.40
C ASP A 495 5.01 5.64 32.21
N ILE A 496 4.41 6.83 32.31
CA ILE A 496 5.00 8.03 32.91
C ILE A 496 5.35 7.84 34.40
N LYS A 497 4.67 6.93 35.13
CA LYS A 497 4.95 6.72 36.56
C LYS A 497 6.04 5.68 36.82
N ALA A 498 6.20 4.67 35.97
CA ALA A 498 7.18 3.61 36.17
C ALA A 498 8.58 4.02 35.67
N GLU A 499 8.68 4.65 34.51
CA GLU A 499 9.97 5.04 33.91
C GLU A 499 10.57 6.31 34.56
N PHE A 500 9.73 7.24 35.02
CA PHE A 500 10.19 8.48 35.67
C PHE A 500 10.81 8.21 37.06
N VAL A 501 10.31 7.19 37.78
CA VAL A 501 10.92 6.70 39.03
C VAL A 501 12.15 5.82 38.74
N SER A 502 12.15 5.05 37.65
CA SER A 502 13.32 4.28 37.21
C SER A 502 14.50 5.19 36.80
N ALA A 503 14.24 6.32 36.16
CA ALA A 503 15.26 7.30 35.78
C ALA A 503 15.84 8.05 37.00
N MET A 504 15.02 8.35 38.01
CA MET A 504 15.45 8.99 39.26
C MET A 504 16.35 8.08 40.12
N ASN A 505 16.23 6.76 40.01
CA ASN A 505 16.96 5.80 40.86
C ASN A 505 18.33 5.36 40.31
N HIS A 506 18.74 5.82 39.12
CA HIS A 506 20.02 5.45 38.49
C HIS A 506 21.14 6.49 38.67
N ILE A 507 21.20 7.15 39.83
CA ILE A 507 22.41 7.88 40.27
C ILE A 507 22.77 7.44 41.69
N SER A 508 23.25 6.20 41.85
CA SER A 508 24.30 5.86 42.83
C SER A 508 24.73 4.38 42.79
N VAL A 509 26.04 4.19 42.59
CA VAL A 509 26.94 3.07 42.96
C VAL A 509 26.66 1.66 42.37
N PRO A 510 27.65 1.02 41.71
CA PRO A 510 27.49 -0.29 41.10
C PRO A 510 27.51 -1.39 42.16
N SER A 511 26.51 -2.28 42.17
CA SER A 511 26.67 -3.62 42.74
C SER A 511 26.19 -4.69 41.77
N GLN A 512 27.07 -5.66 41.57
CA GLN A 512 26.90 -6.83 40.73
C GLN A 512 25.64 -7.60 41.12
N LYS A 513 24.72 -7.87 40.18
CA LYS A 513 23.76 -8.97 40.31
C LYS A 513 23.64 -9.80 39.04
N ALA A 514 23.60 -11.11 39.31
CA ALA A 514 23.73 -12.22 38.39
C ALA A 514 22.56 -12.35 37.39
N LYS A 515 22.89 -12.89 36.20
CA LYS A 515 21.94 -13.23 35.13
C LYS A 515 20.94 -14.29 35.61
N LYS A 516 19.65 -13.95 35.63
CA LYS A 516 18.57 -14.94 35.54
C LYS A 516 18.44 -15.40 34.09
N VAL A 517 18.51 -16.71 33.86
CA VAL A 517 18.27 -17.33 32.55
C VAL A 517 16.79 -17.19 32.20
N GLN A 518 16.49 -16.48 31.11
CA GLN A 518 15.15 -16.37 30.52
C GLN A 518 14.82 -17.64 29.71
N PRO A 519 13.54 -18.07 29.67
CA PRO A 519 13.13 -19.22 28.87
C PRO A 519 13.38 -19.01 27.38
N ALA A 520 13.70 -20.09 26.67
CA ALA A 520 13.95 -20.06 25.23
C ALA A 520 12.65 -19.82 24.45
N ILE A 521 12.71 -18.94 23.44
CA ILE A 521 11.61 -18.68 22.51
C ILE A 521 11.31 -19.95 21.71
N ASP A 522 10.03 -20.26 21.49
CA ASP A 522 9.64 -21.47 20.78
C ASP A 522 10.04 -21.45 19.29
N SER A 523 10.19 -22.64 18.72
CA SER A 523 10.66 -22.81 17.34
C SER A 523 9.69 -22.26 16.29
N GLU A 524 8.38 -22.33 16.52
CA GLU A 524 7.37 -21.88 15.55
C GLU A 524 7.31 -20.36 15.46
N THR A 525 7.46 -19.66 16.58
CA THR A 525 7.59 -18.20 16.60
C THR A 525 8.86 -17.75 15.90
N THR A 526 9.99 -18.44 16.13
CA THR A 526 11.25 -18.13 15.45
C THR A 526 11.13 -18.24 13.93
N LYS A 527 10.52 -19.32 13.42
CA LYS A 527 10.27 -19.51 11.97
C LYS A 527 9.34 -18.43 11.39
N LEU A 528 8.29 -18.05 12.14
CA LEU A 528 7.38 -17.00 11.72
C LEU A 528 8.11 -15.65 11.56
N VAL A 529 8.96 -15.31 12.53
CA VAL A 529 9.73 -14.05 12.49
C VAL A 529 10.75 -14.09 11.36
N GLN A 530 11.38 -15.25 11.10
CA GLN A 530 12.23 -15.45 9.92
C GLN A 530 11.45 -15.20 8.62
N PHE A 531 10.24 -15.74 8.48
CA PHE A 531 9.38 -15.51 7.32
C PHE A 531 9.05 -14.01 7.15
N ILE A 532 8.67 -13.33 8.23
CA ILE A 532 8.38 -11.88 8.23
C ILE A 532 9.63 -11.09 7.82
N ALA A 533 10.80 -11.42 8.39
CA ALA A 533 12.07 -10.77 8.08
C ALA A 533 12.44 -10.92 6.59
N GLU A 534 12.30 -12.14 6.05
CA GLU A 534 12.52 -12.40 4.63
C GLU A 534 11.58 -11.57 3.74
N LYS A 535 10.32 -11.42 4.12
CA LYS A 535 9.36 -10.55 3.42
C LYS A 535 9.75 -9.07 3.52
N THR A 536 10.13 -8.60 4.71
CA THR A 536 10.56 -7.21 4.95
C THR A 536 11.75 -6.82 4.09
N ILE A 537 12.73 -7.72 3.91
CA ILE A 537 13.95 -7.41 3.14
C ILE A 537 13.79 -7.66 1.65
N ASN A 538 13.18 -8.78 1.26
CA ASN A 538 13.21 -9.24 -0.13
C ASN A 538 12.00 -8.79 -0.96
N ASN A 539 10.96 -8.18 -0.37
CA ASN A 539 9.84 -7.67 -1.16
C ASN A 539 10.17 -6.29 -1.76
N THR A 540 10.31 -6.25 -3.08
CA THR A 540 10.67 -5.04 -3.86
C THR A 540 9.46 -4.17 -4.22
N LYS A 541 8.23 -4.66 -4.07
CA LYS A 541 6.98 -3.91 -4.27
C LYS A 541 6.27 -3.74 -2.92
N LYS A 542 6.48 -2.61 -2.26
CA LYS A 542 5.79 -2.28 -1.00
C LYS A 542 4.37 -1.81 -1.32
N LEU A 543 3.38 -2.56 -0.86
CA LEU A 543 1.95 -2.22 -0.98
C LEU A 543 1.52 -1.32 0.18
N SER A 544 0.32 -0.75 0.07
CA SER A 544 -0.36 -0.03 1.15
C SER A 544 -0.21 -0.75 2.49
N THR A 545 0.32 -0.05 3.49
CA THR A 545 0.46 -0.54 4.87
C THR A 545 -0.67 -0.06 5.77
N LYS A 546 -1.72 0.54 5.20
CA LYS A 546 -2.85 1.04 5.98
C LYS A 546 -3.58 -0.13 6.62
N GLU A 547 -3.70 -0.10 7.95
CA GLU A 547 -4.45 -1.10 8.68
C GLU A 547 -5.93 -1.01 8.32
N ILE A 548 -6.58 -2.18 8.18
CA ILE A 548 -8.01 -2.26 7.93
C ILE A 548 -8.74 -1.93 9.23
N ILE A 549 -9.58 -0.90 9.19
CA ILE A 549 -10.43 -0.51 10.31
C ILE A 549 -11.68 -1.40 10.28
N ILE A 550 -11.87 -2.16 11.35
CA ILE A 550 -13.08 -2.98 11.54
C ILE A 550 -14.21 -2.04 11.96
N PRO A 551 -15.29 -1.91 11.16
CA PRO A 551 -16.39 -1.02 11.50
C PRO A 551 -17.16 -1.51 12.74
N GLN A 552 -17.68 -0.57 13.52
CA GLN A 552 -18.60 -0.84 14.63
C GLN A 552 -20.03 -0.48 14.23
N PHE A 553 -20.98 -1.38 14.53
CA PHE A 553 -22.41 -1.13 14.35
C PHE A 553 -23.00 -0.57 15.65
N THR A 554 -23.81 0.48 15.55
CA THR A 554 -24.38 1.18 16.71
C THR A 554 -25.70 0.58 17.22
N GLN A 555 -26.33 -0.30 16.44
CA GLN A 555 -27.61 -0.95 16.76
C GLN A 555 -27.61 -2.39 16.29
N GLN A 556 -28.20 -3.27 17.09
CA GLN A 556 -28.40 -4.67 16.76
C GLN A 556 -29.76 -4.82 16.08
N VAL A 557 -29.78 -5.36 14.85
CA VAL A 557 -31.02 -5.60 14.12
C VAL A 557 -31.69 -6.85 14.69
N GLU A 558 -32.90 -6.68 15.22
CA GLU A 558 -33.72 -7.79 15.74
C GLU A 558 -34.31 -8.60 14.56
N PRO A 559 -34.22 -9.94 14.59
CA PRO A 559 -34.78 -10.79 13.55
C PRO A 559 -36.31 -10.74 13.55
N GLN A 560 -36.93 -10.35 12.43
CA GLN A 560 -38.39 -10.42 12.27
C GLN A 560 -38.87 -11.80 11.79
N TYR A 561 -38.02 -12.52 11.05
CA TYR A 561 -38.33 -13.82 10.46
C TYR A 561 -37.13 -14.77 10.59
N PRO A 562 -37.35 -16.10 10.59
CA PRO A 562 -36.25 -17.05 10.61
C PRO A 562 -35.42 -16.96 9.33
N THR A 563 -34.10 -17.06 9.45
CA THR A 563 -33.22 -17.07 8.28
C THR A 563 -33.22 -18.44 7.59
N PRO A 564 -32.83 -18.53 6.30
CA PRO A 564 -32.68 -19.83 5.61
C PRO A 564 -31.77 -20.82 6.35
N LYS A 565 -30.72 -20.32 7.03
CA LYS A 565 -29.83 -21.14 7.86
C LYS A 565 -30.55 -21.70 9.09
N GLN A 566 -31.35 -20.89 9.78
CA GLN A 566 -32.14 -21.34 10.92
C GLN A 566 -33.20 -22.38 10.50
N VAL A 567 -33.83 -22.19 9.33
CA VAL A 567 -34.74 -23.18 8.74
C VAL A 567 -34.01 -24.48 8.42
N LEU A 568 -32.82 -24.43 7.82
CA LEU A 568 -32.02 -25.63 7.53
C LEU A 568 -31.70 -26.41 8.80
N LEU A 569 -31.24 -25.73 9.85
CA LEU A 569 -30.83 -26.36 11.10
C LEU A 569 -32.01 -26.96 11.88
N SER A 570 -33.20 -26.36 11.77
CA SER A 570 -34.38 -26.80 12.54
C SER A 570 -35.28 -27.78 11.79
N LYS A 571 -35.41 -27.64 10.46
CA LYS A 571 -36.41 -28.33 9.64
C LYS A 571 -35.83 -29.05 8.41
N GLY A 572 -34.53 -28.93 8.17
CA GLY A 572 -33.85 -29.61 7.07
C GLY A 572 -34.01 -28.94 5.69
N PRO A 573 -33.37 -29.49 4.65
CA PRO A 573 -33.17 -28.82 3.37
C PRO A 573 -34.45 -28.67 2.53
N LYS A 574 -35.39 -29.61 2.63
CA LYS A 574 -36.70 -29.50 1.95
C LYS A 574 -37.52 -28.31 2.45
N ALA A 575 -37.49 -28.06 3.77
CA ALA A 575 -38.17 -26.90 4.36
C ALA A 575 -37.56 -25.58 3.89
N VAL A 576 -36.24 -25.52 3.63
CA VAL A 576 -35.60 -24.34 3.04
C VAL A 576 -36.09 -24.14 1.60
N GLN A 577 -36.16 -25.19 0.79
CA GLN A 577 -36.69 -25.10 -0.56
C GLN A 577 -38.11 -24.52 -0.57
N GLU A 578 -39.00 -25.03 0.28
CA GLU A 578 -40.39 -24.54 0.40
C GLU A 578 -40.45 -23.10 0.90
N PHE A 579 -39.62 -22.76 1.90
CA PHE A 579 -39.49 -21.41 2.45
C PHE A 579 -39.12 -20.39 1.36
N ILE A 580 -38.12 -20.71 0.53
CA ILE A 580 -37.69 -19.84 -0.57
C ILE A 580 -38.72 -19.82 -1.71
N LYS A 581 -39.28 -20.97 -2.08
CA LYS A 581 -40.29 -21.10 -3.15
C LYS A 581 -41.51 -20.21 -2.88
N ASN A 582 -42.00 -20.21 -1.65
CA ASN A 582 -43.23 -19.52 -1.25
C ASN A 582 -43.00 -18.03 -0.90
N SER A 583 -41.75 -17.56 -0.89
CA SER A 583 -41.42 -16.16 -0.63
C SER A 583 -41.91 -15.25 -1.77
N LYS A 584 -42.41 -14.07 -1.38
CA LYS A 584 -42.68 -12.95 -2.29
C LYS A 584 -41.42 -12.14 -2.62
N HIS A 585 -40.41 -12.22 -1.77
CA HIS A 585 -39.12 -11.55 -1.93
C HIS A 585 -38.14 -12.42 -2.71
N VAL A 586 -37.23 -11.76 -3.43
CA VAL A 586 -36.09 -12.40 -4.10
C VAL A 586 -34.91 -12.37 -3.14
N TYR A 587 -34.32 -13.54 -2.90
CA TYR A 587 -33.17 -13.64 -2.02
C TYR A 587 -31.86 -13.36 -2.76
N ILE A 588 -30.84 -12.99 -2.00
CA ILE A 588 -29.49 -12.70 -2.48
C ILE A 588 -28.53 -13.77 -1.99
N THR A 589 -27.62 -14.21 -2.87
CA THR A 589 -26.38 -14.86 -2.46
C THR A 589 -25.25 -13.85 -2.57
N ASP A 590 -24.52 -13.60 -1.48
CA ASP A 590 -23.35 -12.74 -1.51
C ASP A 590 -22.10 -13.51 -1.97
N THR A 591 -21.56 -13.14 -3.13
CA THR A 591 -20.36 -13.77 -3.73
C THR A 591 -19.06 -13.05 -3.37
N SER A 592 -19.10 -12.01 -2.53
CA SER A 592 -17.92 -11.23 -2.13
C SER A 592 -16.80 -12.08 -1.51
N PHE A 593 -17.16 -13.23 -0.91
CA PHE A 593 -16.24 -14.15 -0.24
C PHE A 593 -15.59 -15.20 -1.16
N ARG A 594 -16.05 -15.35 -2.41
CA ARG A 594 -15.56 -16.38 -3.35
C ARG A 594 -15.41 -15.84 -4.77
N ASP A 595 -16.49 -15.66 -5.51
CA ASP A 595 -16.42 -15.39 -6.95
C ASP A 595 -15.99 -13.96 -7.29
N ALA A 596 -16.35 -12.99 -6.45
CA ALA A 596 -16.00 -11.59 -6.69
C ALA A 596 -14.48 -11.38 -6.67
N HIS A 597 -13.80 -11.82 -5.62
CA HIS A 597 -12.34 -11.71 -5.54
C HIS A 597 -11.61 -12.71 -6.43
N GLN A 598 -12.25 -13.83 -6.82
CA GLN A 598 -11.74 -14.69 -7.89
C GLN A 598 -11.66 -13.93 -9.22
N SER A 599 -12.64 -13.07 -9.50
CA SER A 599 -12.75 -12.30 -10.75
C SER A 599 -11.91 -11.01 -10.73
N LEU A 600 -11.90 -10.29 -9.60
CA LEU A 600 -11.21 -9.01 -9.45
C LEU A 600 -9.77 -9.15 -8.99
N ALA A 601 -9.50 -10.00 -7.99
CA ALA A 601 -8.23 -10.04 -7.26
C ALA A 601 -7.53 -11.41 -7.33
N ALA A 602 -7.72 -12.15 -8.42
CA ALA A 602 -7.10 -13.45 -8.69
C ALA A 602 -7.24 -14.45 -7.52
N THR A 603 -8.35 -14.43 -6.80
CA THR A 603 -8.65 -15.31 -5.67
C THR A 603 -7.73 -15.11 -4.44
N ARG A 604 -7.09 -13.94 -4.30
CA ARG A 604 -6.00 -13.72 -3.32
C ARG A 604 -6.46 -13.25 -1.94
N HIS A 605 -7.75 -13.04 -1.72
CA HIS A 605 -8.26 -12.67 -0.40
C HIS A 605 -7.98 -13.79 0.63
N ARG A 606 -7.48 -13.39 1.80
CA ARG A 606 -7.01 -14.29 2.85
C ARG A 606 -8.06 -14.54 3.92
N LYS A 607 -7.91 -15.64 4.64
CA LYS A 607 -8.87 -16.10 5.66
C LYS A 607 -9.20 -15.02 6.69
N LEU A 608 -8.22 -14.24 7.18
CA LEU A 608 -8.44 -13.26 8.24
C LEU A 608 -9.43 -12.18 7.80
N GLU A 609 -9.22 -11.61 6.62
CA GLU A 609 -10.06 -10.58 6.04
C GLU A 609 -11.44 -11.13 5.65
N LEU A 610 -11.50 -12.33 5.07
CA LEU A 610 -12.77 -13.01 4.75
C LEU A 610 -13.62 -13.28 6.00
N VAL A 611 -13.02 -13.83 7.05
CA VAL A 611 -13.71 -14.12 8.31
C VAL A 611 -14.13 -12.83 9.01
N THR A 612 -13.35 -11.76 8.91
CA THR A 612 -13.73 -10.46 9.49
C THR A 612 -14.91 -9.84 8.72
N ALA A 613 -14.89 -9.86 7.38
CA ALA A 613 -16.05 -9.47 6.56
C ALA A 613 -17.30 -10.26 6.95
N ALA A 614 -17.16 -11.54 7.28
CA ALA A 614 -18.27 -12.40 7.68
C ALA A 614 -18.94 -11.90 8.97
N HIS A 615 -18.15 -11.55 9.97
CA HIS A 615 -18.67 -10.95 11.20
C HIS A 615 -19.35 -9.60 10.95
N VAL A 616 -18.84 -8.81 9.99
CA VAL A 616 -19.43 -7.53 9.61
C VAL A 616 -20.77 -7.74 8.88
N LEU A 617 -20.84 -8.72 7.96
CA LEU A 617 -22.07 -9.12 7.27
C LEU A 617 -23.12 -9.61 8.27
N GLU A 618 -22.74 -10.50 9.18
CA GLU A 618 -23.65 -11.05 10.19
C GLU A 618 -24.29 -9.95 11.04
N LYS A 619 -23.53 -8.90 11.37
CA LYS A 619 -23.99 -7.74 12.16
C LYS A 619 -24.75 -6.69 11.34
N SER A 620 -24.70 -6.75 10.01
CA SER A 620 -25.34 -5.76 9.14
C SER A 620 -26.88 -5.83 9.14
N GLY A 621 -27.45 -6.92 9.64
CA GLY A 621 -28.88 -7.22 9.56
C GLY A 621 -29.32 -7.84 8.23
N MET A 622 -28.43 -7.93 7.23
CA MET A 622 -28.69 -8.59 5.95
C MET A 622 -29.17 -10.06 6.08
N PRO A 623 -28.63 -10.88 7.01
CA PRO A 623 -29.13 -12.25 7.22
C PRO A 623 -30.62 -12.35 7.53
N TYR A 624 -31.20 -11.31 8.16
CA TYR A 624 -32.58 -11.31 8.63
C TYR A 624 -33.58 -10.64 7.66
N GLN A 625 -33.10 -10.17 6.51
CA GLN A 625 -33.98 -9.65 5.46
C GLN A 625 -34.11 -10.67 4.33
N ASN A 626 -33.21 -10.63 3.34
CA ASN A 626 -33.34 -11.43 2.12
C ASN A 626 -32.00 -12.08 1.71
N LEU A 627 -31.12 -12.41 2.65
CA LEU A 627 -29.90 -13.16 2.35
C LEU A 627 -30.17 -14.67 2.36
N PHE A 628 -29.93 -15.32 1.23
CA PHE A 628 -29.96 -16.78 1.13
C PHE A 628 -28.66 -17.37 1.67
N SER A 629 -27.53 -17.01 1.06
CA SER A 629 -26.24 -17.60 1.37
C SER A 629 -25.08 -16.63 1.19
N ALA A 630 -23.93 -16.97 1.78
CA ALA A 630 -22.63 -16.40 1.45
C ALA A 630 -21.82 -17.46 0.71
N GLU A 631 -21.54 -17.21 -0.57
CA GLU A 631 -20.69 -18.08 -1.35
C GLU A 631 -19.24 -17.81 -0.97
N CYS A 632 -18.62 -18.76 -0.25
CA CYS A 632 -17.34 -18.55 0.45
C CYS A 632 -16.31 -19.67 0.22
N TRP A 633 -16.64 -20.67 -0.61
CA TRP A 633 -15.78 -21.84 -0.80
C TRP A 633 -15.93 -22.50 -2.18
N GLY A 634 -15.04 -23.43 -2.51
CA GLY A 634 -15.02 -24.04 -3.84
C GLY A 634 -14.45 -23.12 -4.91
N GLY A 635 -14.68 -23.45 -6.19
CA GLY A 635 -13.99 -22.77 -7.30
C GLY A 635 -12.46 -22.81 -7.13
N ALA A 636 -11.77 -21.71 -7.41
CA ALA A 636 -10.31 -21.64 -7.30
C ALA A 636 -9.79 -21.44 -5.86
N THR A 637 -10.68 -21.24 -4.88
CA THR A 637 -10.28 -20.87 -3.52
C THR A 637 -9.53 -21.99 -2.79
N PHE A 638 -9.86 -23.26 -3.07
CA PHE A 638 -9.24 -24.42 -2.41
C PHE A 638 -7.75 -24.56 -2.80
N ASP A 639 -7.44 -24.59 -4.10
CA ASP A 639 -6.05 -24.62 -4.60
C ASP A 639 -5.30 -23.36 -4.18
N THR A 640 -5.91 -22.18 -4.32
CA THR A 640 -5.24 -20.90 -4.02
C THR A 640 -4.85 -20.77 -2.55
N ALA A 641 -5.69 -21.25 -1.64
CA ALA A 641 -5.39 -21.27 -0.20
C ALA A 641 -4.09 -22.03 0.08
N LEU A 642 -3.99 -23.26 -0.45
CA LEU A 642 -2.82 -24.12 -0.28
C LEU A 642 -1.59 -23.57 -1.01
N ARG A 643 -1.74 -23.29 -2.32
CA ARG A 643 -0.63 -22.99 -3.23
C ARG A 643 0.00 -21.62 -3.01
N PHE A 644 -0.81 -20.60 -2.75
CA PHE A 644 -0.35 -19.21 -2.74
C PHE A 644 -0.44 -18.53 -1.39
N LEU A 645 -1.44 -18.88 -0.58
CA LEU A 645 -1.73 -18.17 0.67
C LEU A 645 -1.12 -18.85 1.90
N GLN A 646 -0.59 -20.07 1.74
CA GLN A 646 -0.13 -20.93 2.85
C GLN A 646 -1.22 -21.11 3.90
N GLU A 647 -2.47 -21.27 3.48
CA GLU A 647 -3.64 -21.41 4.33
C GLU A 647 -4.34 -22.75 4.10
N ASP A 648 -4.79 -23.35 5.19
CA ASP A 648 -5.65 -24.54 5.14
C ASP A 648 -7.09 -24.13 4.76
N PRO A 649 -7.61 -24.58 3.59
CA PRO A 649 -8.95 -24.22 3.15
C PRO A 649 -10.03 -24.77 4.09
N TRP A 650 -9.81 -25.91 4.76
CA TRP A 650 -10.77 -26.49 5.70
C TRP A 650 -10.86 -25.66 6.98
N ALA A 651 -9.72 -25.18 7.47
CA ALA A 651 -9.69 -24.25 8.60
C ALA A 651 -10.41 -22.93 8.27
N ARG A 652 -10.28 -22.45 7.02
CA ARG A 652 -11.03 -21.29 6.52
C ARG A 652 -12.54 -21.56 6.53
N LEU A 653 -13.01 -22.70 6.02
CA LEU A 653 -14.43 -23.07 6.03
C LEU A 653 -15.01 -23.08 7.45
N LYS A 654 -14.36 -23.76 8.39
CA LYS A 654 -14.81 -23.84 9.79
C LYS A 654 -14.95 -22.45 10.42
N LYS A 655 -13.95 -21.59 10.22
CA LYS A 655 -13.95 -20.22 10.76
C LYS A 655 -15.00 -19.35 10.09
N MET A 656 -15.21 -19.52 8.79
CA MET A 656 -16.30 -18.85 8.07
C MET A 656 -17.66 -19.27 8.59
N SER A 657 -17.94 -20.57 8.65
CA SER A 657 -19.22 -21.10 9.14
C SER A 657 -19.53 -20.62 10.57
N SER A 658 -18.50 -20.53 11.42
CA SER A 658 -18.65 -20.00 12.79
C SER A 658 -18.93 -18.49 12.85
N ALA A 659 -18.46 -17.73 11.86
CA ALA A 659 -18.58 -16.27 11.83
C ALA A 659 -19.92 -15.76 11.28
N ILE A 660 -20.64 -16.61 10.54
CA ILE A 660 -21.96 -16.32 9.95
C ILE A 660 -22.99 -17.39 10.35
N PRO A 661 -23.31 -17.53 11.65
CA PRO A 661 -24.20 -18.59 12.15
C PRO A 661 -25.63 -18.51 11.60
N ASN A 662 -26.09 -17.35 11.14
CA ASN A 662 -27.43 -17.18 10.56
C ASN A 662 -27.46 -17.13 9.03
N THR A 663 -26.33 -17.33 8.34
CA THR A 663 -26.25 -17.34 6.88
C THR A 663 -25.85 -18.73 6.37
N LEU A 664 -26.46 -19.20 5.28
CA LEU A 664 -26.03 -20.45 4.63
C LEU A 664 -24.64 -20.24 4.02
N THR A 665 -23.72 -21.17 4.22
CA THR A 665 -22.46 -21.18 3.46
C THR A 665 -22.67 -21.91 2.14
N GLN A 666 -22.21 -21.33 1.04
CA GLN A 666 -22.34 -21.91 -0.30
C GLN A 666 -20.97 -22.14 -0.95
N MET A 667 -20.86 -23.22 -1.73
CA MET A 667 -19.70 -23.50 -2.57
C MET A 667 -20.05 -23.83 -4.01
N LEU A 668 -19.09 -23.56 -4.90
CA LEU A 668 -19.09 -24.05 -6.27
C LEU A 668 -18.29 -25.36 -6.36
N LEU A 669 -18.95 -26.44 -6.77
CA LEU A 669 -18.39 -27.78 -6.93
C LEU A 669 -18.51 -28.22 -8.38
N ARG A 670 -17.39 -28.61 -9.01
CA ARG A 670 -17.43 -29.29 -10.32
C ARG A 670 -17.75 -30.77 -10.09
N GLY A 671 -18.56 -31.40 -10.93
CA GLY A 671 -18.98 -32.81 -10.80
C GLY A 671 -17.83 -33.80 -10.59
N ALA A 672 -17.42 -34.52 -11.64
CA ALA A 672 -16.39 -35.56 -11.54
C ALA A 672 -14.98 -35.04 -11.16
N ASN A 673 -14.80 -33.72 -11.04
CA ASN A 673 -13.52 -33.08 -10.70
C ASN A 673 -13.52 -32.41 -9.33
N ALA A 674 -14.62 -32.42 -8.57
CA ALA A 674 -14.76 -31.69 -7.31
C ALA A 674 -14.25 -30.23 -7.39
N VAL A 675 -13.12 -29.93 -6.76
CA VAL A 675 -12.48 -28.60 -6.78
C VAL A 675 -11.22 -28.54 -7.66
N GLY A 676 -10.83 -29.65 -8.29
CA GLY A 676 -9.59 -29.80 -9.05
C GLY A 676 -9.70 -29.66 -10.57
N TYR A 677 -8.69 -30.18 -11.28
CA TYR A 677 -8.53 -30.01 -12.74
C TYR A 677 -8.60 -31.32 -13.53
N THR A 678 -8.59 -32.46 -12.84
CA THR A 678 -8.67 -33.81 -13.43
C THR A 678 -9.85 -34.57 -12.86
N ARG A 679 -10.24 -35.70 -13.45
CA ARG A 679 -11.23 -36.59 -12.82
C ARG A 679 -10.63 -37.22 -11.56
N TYR A 680 -11.40 -37.31 -10.49
CA TYR A 680 -11.00 -37.98 -9.25
C TYR A 680 -11.80 -39.26 -9.01
N PRO A 681 -11.26 -40.22 -8.24
CA PRO A 681 -12.00 -41.41 -7.86
C PRO A 681 -13.25 -41.07 -7.04
N ASP A 682 -14.32 -41.82 -7.26
CA ASP A 682 -15.63 -41.54 -6.68
C ASP A 682 -15.60 -41.51 -5.15
N ASN A 683 -14.82 -42.40 -4.53
CA ASN A 683 -14.67 -42.45 -3.08
C ASN A 683 -14.03 -41.19 -2.50
N VAL A 684 -13.12 -40.53 -3.23
CA VAL A 684 -12.51 -39.27 -2.81
C VAL A 684 -13.53 -38.14 -2.85
N ILE A 685 -14.28 -38.04 -3.95
CA ILE A 685 -15.31 -36.99 -4.14
C ILE A 685 -16.42 -37.14 -3.09
N LYS A 686 -16.92 -38.36 -2.89
CA LYS A 686 -17.95 -38.64 -1.88
C LYS A 686 -17.50 -38.22 -0.47
N ASN A 687 -16.31 -38.63 -0.06
CA ASN A 687 -15.79 -38.25 1.27
C ASN A 687 -15.50 -36.75 1.37
N PHE A 688 -15.05 -36.10 0.30
CA PHE A 688 -14.87 -34.65 0.27
C PHE A 688 -16.19 -33.90 0.55
N ILE A 689 -17.29 -34.29 -0.09
CA ILE A 689 -18.61 -33.67 0.12
C ILE A 689 -19.10 -33.89 1.56
N ILE A 690 -19.01 -35.13 2.05
CA ILE A 690 -19.43 -35.48 3.42
C ILE A 690 -18.65 -34.66 4.44
N GLU A 691 -17.33 -34.58 4.29
CA GLU A 691 -16.50 -33.79 5.19
C GLU A 691 -16.75 -32.29 5.03
N ALA A 692 -16.96 -31.77 3.82
CA ALA A 692 -17.35 -30.36 3.63
C ALA A 692 -18.65 -30.03 4.37
N ALA A 693 -19.67 -30.90 4.26
CA ALA A 693 -20.95 -30.74 4.94
C ALA A 693 -20.80 -30.76 6.47
N LYS A 694 -20.01 -31.69 7.02
CA LYS A 694 -19.72 -31.78 8.46
C LYS A 694 -18.98 -30.56 9.00
N ASN A 695 -18.10 -29.97 8.19
CA ASN A 695 -17.22 -28.88 8.60
C ASN A 695 -17.80 -27.49 8.32
N GLY A 696 -19.05 -27.41 7.90
CA GLY A 696 -19.83 -26.18 7.91
C GLY A 696 -20.47 -25.78 6.60
N MET A 697 -20.24 -26.51 5.49
CA MET A 697 -20.83 -26.22 4.17
C MET A 697 -22.33 -26.53 4.14
N ASP A 698 -23.15 -25.63 3.60
CA ASP A 698 -24.61 -25.80 3.59
C ASP A 698 -25.22 -25.98 2.20
N VAL A 699 -24.66 -25.33 1.18
CA VAL A 699 -25.19 -25.33 -0.18
C VAL A 699 -24.09 -25.76 -1.16
N PHE A 700 -24.34 -26.84 -1.89
CA PHE A 700 -23.46 -27.34 -2.93
C PHE A 700 -24.03 -27.02 -4.31
N ARG A 701 -23.46 -26.03 -4.98
CA ARG A 701 -23.77 -25.75 -6.38
C ARG A 701 -22.91 -26.62 -7.28
N VAL A 702 -23.53 -27.66 -7.86
CA VAL A 702 -22.85 -28.69 -8.66
C VAL A 702 -23.01 -28.38 -10.13
N PHE A 703 -21.89 -28.21 -10.85
CA PHE A 703 -21.88 -27.97 -12.30
C PHE A 703 -20.94 -28.91 -13.05
N ASP A 704 -21.14 -29.04 -14.35
CA ASP A 704 -20.23 -29.71 -15.28
C ASP A 704 -19.80 -28.75 -16.41
N ALA A 705 -18.61 -28.99 -16.98
CA ALA A 705 -18.03 -28.11 -18.00
C ALA A 705 -18.82 -28.11 -19.33
N PHE A 706 -19.64 -29.13 -19.58
CA PHE A 706 -20.47 -29.30 -20.77
C PHE A 706 -21.94 -29.59 -20.43
N ASN A 707 -22.39 -29.29 -19.20
CA ASN A 707 -23.72 -29.64 -18.66
C ASN A 707 -24.03 -31.15 -18.68
N ASP A 708 -23.01 -32.00 -18.56
CA ASP A 708 -23.19 -33.45 -18.48
C ASP A 708 -23.74 -33.87 -17.11
N LEU A 709 -24.97 -34.39 -17.10
CA LEU A 709 -25.64 -34.82 -15.87
C LEU A 709 -24.99 -36.05 -15.24
N ASP A 710 -24.39 -36.95 -16.04
CA ASP A 710 -23.71 -38.13 -15.51
C ASP A 710 -22.46 -37.76 -14.72
N GLN A 711 -21.75 -36.72 -15.19
CA GLN A 711 -20.58 -36.18 -14.48
C GLN A 711 -20.95 -35.50 -13.17
N MET A 712 -22.16 -34.96 -13.06
CA MET A 712 -22.65 -34.33 -11.83
C MET A 712 -23.25 -35.33 -10.84
N ALA A 713 -23.63 -36.53 -11.30
CA ALA A 713 -24.51 -37.42 -10.55
C ALA A 713 -23.96 -37.82 -9.19
N LEU A 714 -22.70 -38.27 -9.12
CA LEU A 714 -22.09 -38.64 -7.86
C LEU A 714 -22.17 -37.51 -6.82
N CYS A 715 -21.89 -36.28 -7.24
CA CYS A 715 -21.93 -35.13 -6.35
C CYS A 715 -23.35 -34.81 -5.89
N VAL A 716 -24.30 -34.76 -6.82
CA VAL A 716 -25.71 -34.48 -6.51
C VAL A 716 -26.30 -35.55 -5.60
N ASP A 717 -26.10 -36.82 -5.95
CA ASP A 717 -26.60 -37.96 -5.17
C ASP A 717 -25.97 -38.02 -3.78
N THR A 718 -24.66 -37.72 -3.66
CA THR A 718 -24.00 -37.67 -2.33
C THR A 718 -24.61 -36.57 -1.46
N VAL A 719 -24.83 -35.37 -2.00
CA VAL A 719 -25.43 -34.27 -1.21
C VAL A 719 -26.86 -34.62 -0.79
N LEU A 720 -27.67 -35.15 -1.71
CA LEU A 720 -29.06 -35.52 -1.45
C LEU A 720 -29.20 -36.65 -0.43
N ASN A 721 -28.40 -37.71 -0.58
CA ASN A 721 -28.62 -38.98 0.11
C ASN A 721 -27.72 -39.18 1.33
N ASP A 722 -26.48 -38.67 1.29
CA ASP A 722 -25.48 -38.90 2.33
C ASP A 722 -25.24 -37.66 3.22
N THR A 723 -25.94 -36.55 2.96
CA THR A 723 -25.86 -35.33 3.79
C THR A 723 -27.25 -34.82 4.19
N GLN A 724 -27.29 -33.77 5.01
CA GLN A 724 -28.51 -33.03 5.36
C GLN A 724 -28.42 -31.58 4.88
N LYS A 725 -27.82 -31.39 3.69
CA LYS A 725 -27.47 -30.09 3.10
C LYS A 725 -28.21 -29.86 1.78
N LEU A 726 -28.09 -28.65 1.24
CA LEU A 726 -28.77 -28.22 0.02
C LEU A 726 -27.92 -28.51 -1.20
N VAL A 727 -28.59 -28.88 -2.29
CA VAL A 727 -27.96 -29.10 -3.60
C VAL A 727 -28.59 -28.16 -4.62
N GLU A 728 -27.75 -27.49 -5.40
CA GLU A 728 -28.18 -26.75 -6.58
C GLU A 728 -27.59 -27.44 -7.81
N VAL A 729 -28.46 -27.98 -8.67
CA VAL A 729 -28.01 -28.57 -9.94
C VAL A 729 -27.87 -27.45 -10.95
N CYS A 730 -26.66 -27.28 -11.49
CA CYS A 730 -26.30 -26.11 -12.25
C CYS A 730 -26.38 -26.37 -13.77
N ILE A 731 -27.02 -25.45 -14.48
CA ILE A 731 -27.04 -25.31 -15.93
C ILE A 731 -26.10 -24.17 -16.29
N CYS A 732 -24.96 -24.44 -16.91
CA CYS A 732 -24.12 -23.41 -17.50
C CYS A 732 -24.78 -22.84 -18.76
N PHE A 733 -24.90 -21.51 -18.82
CA PHE A 733 -25.47 -20.80 -19.96
C PHE A 733 -24.37 -20.39 -20.95
N THR A 734 -24.61 -20.56 -22.24
CA THR A 734 -23.76 -20.10 -23.34
C THR A 734 -24.63 -19.90 -24.58
N GLY A 735 -24.09 -19.21 -25.58
CA GLY A 735 -24.78 -19.00 -26.87
C GLY A 735 -25.67 -17.76 -26.87
N GLU A 736 -26.41 -17.59 -27.96
CA GLU A 736 -27.28 -16.44 -28.20
C GLU A 736 -28.73 -16.89 -28.36
N LEU A 737 -29.45 -17.06 -27.24
CA LEU A 737 -30.78 -17.68 -27.19
C LEU A 737 -31.82 -17.10 -28.17
N MET A 738 -31.72 -15.80 -28.46
CA MET A 738 -32.66 -15.06 -29.33
C MET A 738 -32.23 -15.01 -30.81
N SER A 739 -31.05 -15.55 -31.14
CA SER A 739 -30.50 -15.51 -32.49
C SER A 739 -31.06 -16.65 -33.32
N GLU A 740 -31.56 -16.35 -34.53
CA GLU A 740 -32.00 -17.39 -35.48
C GLU A 740 -30.85 -18.30 -35.95
N ASN A 741 -29.60 -17.85 -35.79
CA ASN A 741 -28.40 -18.61 -36.15
C ASN A 741 -27.92 -19.56 -35.04
N GLU A 742 -28.47 -19.47 -33.82
CA GLU A 742 -28.12 -20.37 -32.72
C GLU A 742 -28.85 -21.71 -32.90
N THR A 743 -28.09 -22.76 -33.20
CA THR A 743 -28.62 -24.10 -33.50
C THR A 743 -28.29 -25.13 -32.42
N VAL A 744 -27.39 -24.82 -31.50
CA VAL A 744 -26.92 -25.76 -30.47
C VAL A 744 -27.59 -25.45 -29.14
N TYR A 745 -27.42 -24.24 -28.61
CA TYR A 745 -27.92 -23.85 -27.28
C TYR A 745 -29.25 -23.12 -27.39
N THR A 746 -30.24 -23.78 -28.00
CA THR A 746 -31.59 -23.26 -28.18
C THR A 746 -32.41 -23.30 -26.88
N LEU A 747 -33.57 -22.65 -26.87
CA LEU A 747 -34.51 -22.75 -25.75
C LEU A 747 -34.90 -24.21 -25.45
N ASN A 748 -35.07 -25.03 -26.50
CA ASN A 748 -35.36 -26.45 -26.36
C ASN A 748 -34.23 -27.22 -25.69
N TYR A 749 -32.97 -26.87 -25.95
CA TYR A 749 -31.82 -27.47 -25.25
C TYR A 749 -31.93 -27.25 -23.74
N PHE A 750 -32.14 -26.00 -23.30
CA PHE A 750 -32.26 -25.68 -21.87
C PHE A 750 -33.52 -26.29 -21.24
N LYS A 751 -34.66 -26.31 -21.95
CA LYS A 751 -35.90 -26.96 -21.50
C LYS A 751 -35.70 -28.47 -21.29
N ASN A 752 -35.08 -29.14 -22.26
CA ASN A 752 -34.80 -30.57 -22.18
C ASN A 752 -33.81 -30.90 -21.06
N LEU A 753 -32.76 -30.09 -20.90
CA LEU A 753 -31.80 -30.25 -19.81
C LEU A 753 -32.47 -30.12 -18.44
N ALA A 754 -33.31 -29.09 -18.25
CA ALA A 754 -34.09 -28.92 -17.02
C ALA A 754 -35.07 -30.09 -16.76
N SER A 755 -35.73 -30.58 -17.81
CA SER A 755 -36.62 -31.76 -17.70
C SER A 755 -35.84 -33.01 -17.28
N ASN A 756 -34.64 -33.21 -17.84
CA ASN A 756 -33.77 -34.34 -17.49
C ASN A 756 -33.25 -34.24 -16.05
N ILE A 757 -32.92 -33.03 -15.58
CA ILE A 757 -32.58 -32.77 -14.18
C ILE A 757 -33.76 -33.15 -13.28
N TYR A 758 -34.97 -32.68 -13.57
CA TYR A 758 -36.16 -32.98 -12.76
C TYR A 758 -36.51 -34.47 -12.73
N LYS A 759 -36.42 -35.16 -13.88
CA LYS A 759 -36.65 -36.61 -13.96
C LYS A 759 -35.63 -37.40 -13.14
N ARG A 760 -34.37 -37.00 -13.17
CA ARG A 760 -33.29 -37.71 -12.48
C ARG A 760 -33.28 -37.40 -10.98
N TRP A 761 -33.50 -36.15 -10.61
CA TRP A 761 -33.46 -35.66 -9.24
C TRP A 761 -34.71 -34.84 -8.91
N PRO A 762 -35.89 -35.48 -8.77
CA PRO A 762 -37.13 -34.77 -8.41
C PRO A 762 -37.04 -34.09 -7.04
N ASN A 763 -36.12 -34.55 -6.19
CA ASN A 763 -35.85 -34.00 -4.87
C ASN A 763 -34.69 -32.99 -4.84
N ALA A 764 -34.13 -32.59 -5.99
CA ALA A 764 -33.16 -31.50 -6.04
C ALA A 764 -33.75 -30.21 -5.43
N HIS A 765 -32.96 -29.50 -4.63
CA HIS A 765 -33.45 -28.36 -3.86
C HIS A 765 -33.57 -27.10 -4.74
N PHE A 766 -32.60 -26.86 -5.62
CA PHE A 766 -32.60 -25.72 -6.53
C PHE A 766 -32.00 -26.08 -7.90
N ILE A 767 -32.38 -25.32 -8.93
CA ILE A 767 -31.65 -25.28 -10.20
C ILE A 767 -30.92 -23.94 -10.29
N CYS A 768 -29.61 -23.97 -10.51
CA CYS A 768 -28.84 -22.77 -10.78
C CYS A 768 -28.67 -22.57 -12.28
N ILE A 769 -29.01 -21.39 -12.81
CA ILE A 769 -28.58 -20.96 -14.14
C ILE A 769 -27.29 -20.16 -13.96
N LYS A 770 -26.16 -20.71 -14.41
CA LYS A 770 -24.84 -20.11 -14.29
C LYS A 770 -24.42 -19.50 -15.62
N ASP A 771 -24.63 -18.21 -15.74
CA ASP A 771 -24.12 -17.36 -16.81
C ASP A 771 -22.71 -16.86 -16.46
N MET A 772 -21.70 -17.73 -16.62
CA MET A 772 -20.31 -17.46 -16.21
C MET A 772 -19.60 -16.35 -16.99
N ALA A 773 -20.18 -15.88 -18.09
CA ALA A 773 -19.60 -14.85 -18.94
C ALA A 773 -20.47 -13.57 -19.03
N GLY A 774 -21.68 -13.57 -18.46
CA GLY A 774 -22.55 -12.39 -18.52
C GLY A 774 -23.22 -12.21 -19.88
N LEU A 775 -23.70 -13.30 -20.48
CA LEU A 775 -24.28 -13.36 -21.82
C LEU A 775 -25.81 -13.22 -21.83
N VAL A 776 -26.48 -13.50 -20.72
CA VAL A 776 -27.94 -13.43 -20.69
C VAL A 776 -28.38 -11.97 -20.72
N THR A 777 -29.23 -11.62 -21.68
CA THR A 777 -29.80 -10.27 -21.79
C THR A 777 -31.18 -10.19 -21.14
N PRO A 778 -31.70 -8.99 -20.82
CA PRO A 778 -33.03 -8.85 -20.22
C PRO A 778 -34.17 -9.49 -21.03
N GLN A 779 -34.09 -9.48 -22.37
CA GLN A 779 -35.15 -10.06 -23.21
C GLN A 779 -35.18 -11.60 -23.15
N MET A 780 -34.08 -12.24 -22.75
CA MET A 780 -33.97 -13.70 -22.65
C MET A 780 -34.60 -14.25 -21.36
N ALA A 781 -34.83 -13.40 -20.35
CA ALA A 781 -35.20 -13.84 -19.01
C ALA A 781 -36.55 -14.58 -18.97
N GLU A 782 -37.63 -13.97 -19.47
CA GLU A 782 -38.96 -14.58 -19.42
C GLU A 782 -39.05 -15.89 -20.21
N PRO A 783 -38.58 -15.99 -21.48
CA PRO A 783 -38.60 -17.26 -22.21
C PRO A 783 -37.81 -18.36 -21.52
N LEU A 784 -36.59 -18.07 -21.06
CA LEU A 784 -35.71 -19.06 -20.44
C LEU A 784 -36.29 -19.59 -19.12
N ILE A 785 -36.77 -18.69 -18.27
CA ILE A 785 -37.32 -19.06 -16.96
C ILE A 785 -38.63 -19.82 -17.10
N THR A 786 -39.52 -19.38 -18.00
CA THR A 786 -40.77 -20.10 -18.30
C THR A 786 -40.48 -21.51 -18.76
N ALA A 787 -39.54 -21.69 -19.70
CA ALA A 787 -39.18 -23.01 -20.21
C ALA A 787 -38.65 -23.95 -19.11
N ILE A 788 -37.82 -23.45 -18.19
CA ILE A 788 -37.27 -24.24 -17.08
C ILE A 788 -38.34 -24.55 -16.03
N GLN A 789 -39.20 -23.57 -15.69
CA GLN A 789 -40.31 -23.79 -14.76
C GLN A 789 -41.31 -24.82 -15.30
N GLU A 790 -41.70 -24.72 -16.57
CA GLU A 790 -42.55 -25.73 -17.22
C GLU A 790 -41.91 -27.13 -17.19
N ALA A 791 -40.62 -27.22 -17.53
CA ALA A 791 -39.89 -28.49 -17.57
C ALA A 791 -39.74 -29.17 -16.20
N THR A 792 -39.86 -28.39 -15.12
CA THR A 792 -39.71 -28.84 -13.73
C THR A 792 -41.04 -28.83 -12.98
N GLU A 793 -42.16 -28.66 -13.69
CA GLU A 793 -43.52 -28.57 -13.14
C GLU A 793 -43.63 -27.52 -12.02
N ASN A 794 -42.83 -26.45 -12.12
CA ASN A 794 -42.68 -25.40 -11.12
C ASN A 794 -42.34 -25.95 -9.71
N GLN A 795 -41.70 -27.12 -9.63
CA GLN A 795 -41.38 -27.77 -8.36
C GLN A 795 -40.07 -27.27 -7.76
N ILE A 796 -39.07 -27.01 -8.60
CA ILE A 796 -37.72 -26.65 -8.18
C ILE A 796 -37.48 -25.15 -8.40
N PRO A 797 -37.24 -24.35 -7.34
CA PRO A 797 -36.95 -22.92 -7.49
C PRO A 797 -35.62 -22.68 -8.23
N ILE A 798 -35.55 -21.55 -8.93
CA ILE A 798 -34.41 -21.17 -9.75
C ILE A 798 -33.53 -20.14 -9.02
N HIS A 799 -32.23 -20.37 -9.07
CA HIS A 799 -31.15 -19.49 -8.63
C HIS A 799 -30.42 -18.95 -9.87
N PHE A 800 -30.28 -17.64 -10.01
CA PHE A 800 -29.60 -17.03 -11.15
C PHE A 800 -28.23 -16.47 -10.75
N HIS A 801 -27.21 -16.84 -11.51
CA HIS A 801 -25.85 -16.37 -11.38
C HIS A 801 -25.38 -15.76 -12.70
N THR A 802 -24.83 -14.54 -12.65
CA THR A 802 -24.25 -13.86 -13.82
C THR A 802 -23.02 -13.02 -13.44
N HIS A 803 -22.32 -12.47 -14.43
CA HIS A 803 -21.19 -11.55 -14.29
C HIS A 803 -21.46 -10.25 -15.04
N ASP A 804 -21.19 -9.10 -14.41
CA ASP A 804 -21.53 -7.77 -14.93
C ASP A 804 -20.47 -7.20 -15.90
N THR A 805 -19.88 -8.08 -16.74
CA THR A 805 -18.74 -7.73 -17.62
C THR A 805 -19.15 -6.72 -18.69
N SER A 806 -20.40 -6.79 -19.16
CA SER A 806 -20.99 -5.84 -20.08
C SER A 806 -21.53 -4.57 -19.40
N GLY A 807 -21.61 -4.53 -18.07
CA GLY A 807 -22.16 -3.43 -17.28
C GLY A 807 -23.70 -3.31 -17.31
N GLY A 808 -24.38 -4.26 -17.95
CA GLY A 808 -25.84 -4.27 -18.10
C GLY A 808 -26.56 -5.30 -17.23
N GLN A 809 -25.85 -6.11 -16.44
CA GLN A 809 -26.45 -7.31 -15.83
C GLN A 809 -27.37 -7.03 -14.64
N ILE A 810 -27.31 -5.85 -14.03
CA ILE A 810 -28.36 -5.42 -13.08
C ILE A 810 -29.75 -5.47 -13.74
N ALA A 811 -29.87 -5.01 -15.00
CA ALA A 811 -31.14 -5.06 -15.72
C ALA A 811 -31.61 -6.49 -15.98
N THR A 812 -30.68 -7.40 -16.31
CA THR A 812 -30.98 -8.83 -16.47
C THR A 812 -31.43 -9.45 -15.16
N CYS A 813 -30.75 -9.16 -14.04
CA CYS A 813 -31.17 -9.64 -12.71
C CYS A 813 -32.59 -9.19 -12.36
N MET A 814 -32.96 -7.94 -12.66
CA MET A 814 -34.34 -7.46 -12.47
C MET A 814 -35.34 -8.21 -13.37
N ALA A 815 -34.98 -8.46 -14.63
CA ALA A 815 -35.83 -9.23 -15.55
C ALA A 815 -36.01 -10.68 -15.09
N MET A 816 -34.93 -11.32 -14.61
CA MET A 816 -34.94 -12.67 -14.03
C MET A 816 -35.82 -12.75 -12.78
N ALA A 817 -35.68 -11.78 -11.87
CA ALA A 817 -36.54 -11.66 -10.69
C ALA A 817 -38.02 -11.57 -11.07
N ARG A 818 -38.36 -10.72 -12.05
CA ARG A 818 -39.75 -10.58 -12.55
C ARG A 818 -40.28 -11.85 -13.23
N ALA A 819 -39.40 -12.59 -13.90
CA ALA A 819 -39.74 -13.86 -14.52
C ALA A 819 -39.93 -15.02 -13.50
N GLY A 820 -39.63 -14.80 -12.21
CA GLY A 820 -39.90 -15.76 -11.14
C GLY A 820 -38.67 -16.48 -10.58
N VAL A 821 -37.46 -16.00 -10.87
CA VAL A 821 -36.24 -16.42 -10.16
C VAL A 821 -36.35 -16.05 -8.68
N LYS A 822 -35.93 -16.97 -7.80
CA LYS A 822 -36.07 -16.80 -6.33
C LYS A 822 -34.80 -16.36 -5.64
N ILE A 823 -33.63 -16.62 -6.24
CA ILE A 823 -32.33 -16.25 -5.65
C ILE A 823 -31.43 -15.68 -6.74
N ILE A 824 -30.73 -14.59 -6.45
CA ILE A 824 -29.76 -13.94 -7.34
C ILE A 824 -28.41 -13.79 -6.67
N ASP A 825 -27.34 -14.18 -7.35
CA ASP A 825 -25.98 -13.90 -6.91
C ASP A 825 -25.63 -12.41 -7.14
N CYS A 826 -25.19 -11.73 -6.09
CA CYS A 826 -24.69 -10.35 -6.15
C CYS A 826 -23.41 -10.24 -5.30
N ALA A 827 -22.67 -9.15 -5.49
CA ALA A 827 -21.54 -8.79 -4.62
C ALA A 827 -21.78 -7.44 -3.93
N SER A 828 -21.10 -7.19 -2.81
CA SER A 828 -21.07 -5.84 -2.22
C SER A 828 -20.58 -4.83 -3.25
N ALA A 829 -21.08 -3.60 -3.24
CA ALA A 829 -20.79 -2.55 -4.23
C ALA A 829 -19.30 -2.44 -4.61
N SER A 830 -18.41 -2.32 -3.62
CA SER A 830 -16.96 -2.25 -3.78
C SER A 830 -16.32 -3.54 -4.34
N MET A 831 -17.01 -4.67 -4.29
CA MET A 831 -16.60 -5.96 -4.86
C MET A 831 -17.42 -6.35 -6.11
N SER A 832 -18.25 -5.46 -6.64
CA SER A 832 -19.16 -5.71 -7.77
C SER A 832 -18.69 -5.06 -9.07
N GLY A 833 -19.40 -5.36 -10.17
CA GLY A 833 -19.17 -4.78 -11.49
C GLY A 833 -17.97 -5.38 -12.22
N LEU A 834 -17.76 -4.95 -13.47
CA LEU A 834 -16.69 -5.47 -14.34
C LEU A 834 -16.81 -7.01 -14.45
N THR A 835 -15.73 -7.74 -14.25
CA THR A 835 -15.77 -9.21 -14.29
C THR A 835 -16.44 -9.85 -13.07
N SER A 836 -16.86 -9.08 -12.07
CA SER A 836 -17.56 -9.56 -10.87
C SER A 836 -19.08 -9.64 -11.07
N GLN A 837 -19.81 -10.02 -10.02
CA GLN A 837 -21.27 -10.02 -10.00
C GLN A 837 -21.87 -8.60 -10.01
N PRO A 838 -23.16 -8.45 -10.34
CA PRO A 838 -23.89 -7.20 -10.17
C PRO A 838 -23.92 -6.70 -8.71
N CYS A 839 -24.04 -5.37 -8.55
CA CYS A 839 -24.09 -4.70 -7.26
C CYS A 839 -25.35 -5.07 -6.45
N MET A 840 -25.13 -5.67 -5.26
CA MET A 840 -26.18 -6.06 -4.32
C MET A 840 -27.03 -4.88 -3.86
N GLN A 841 -26.40 -3.80 -3.41
CA GLN A 841 -27.08 -2.61 -2.87
C GLN A 841 -28.00 -1.99 -3.93
N THR A 842 -27.52 -1.87 -5.17
CA THR A 842 -28.29 -1.34 -6.30
C THR A 842 -29.47 -2.25 -6.65
N PHE A 843 -29.25 -3.56 -6.70
CA PHE A 843 -30.32 -4.51 -7.00
C PHE A 843 -31.42 -4.48 -5.92
N LEU A 844 -31.05 -4.51 -4.64
CA LEU A 844 -32.00 -4.42 -3.54
C LEU A 844 -32.81 -3.11 -3.59
N LYS A 845 -32.17 -1.99 -3.93
CA LYS A 845 -32.85 -0.69 -4.09
C LYS A 845 -33.90 -0.75 -5.21
N PHE A 846 -33.55 -1.31 -6.36
CA PHE A 846 -34.46 -1.41 -7.50
C PHE A 846 -35.61 -2.41 -7.32
N MET A 847 -35.41 -3.40 -6.44
CA MET A 847 -36.47 -4.33 -6.05
C MET A 847 -37.33 -3.84 -4.88
N ASP A 848 -37.11 -2.61 -4.39
CA ASP A 848 -37.77 -2.05 -3.20
C ASP A 848 -37.60 -2.94 -1.94
N GLN A 849 -36.43 -3.57 -1.82
CA GLN A 849 -36.05 -4.47 -0.73
C GLN A 849 -34.91 -3.89 0.13
N LEU A 850 -34.65 -2.59 0.02
CA LEU A 850 -33.59 -1.89 0.76
C LEU A 850 -34.18 -0.85 1.71
N SER A 851 -34.42 -1.26 2.96
CA SER A 851 -34.82 -0.33 4.04
C SER A 851 -33.70 0.68 4.37
N PRO A 852 -34.01 1.89 4.85
CA PRO A 852 -32.99 2.90 5.21
C PRO A 852 -31.96 2.42 6.24
N GLU A 853 -32.38 1.59 7.20
CA GLU A 853 -31.47 1.03 8.21
C GLU A 853 -30.51 0.01 7.59
N LEU A 854 -31.04 -0.92 6.78
CA LEU A 854 -30.21 -1.88 6.05
C LEU A 854 -29.26 -1.17 5.07
N GLU A 855 -29.70 -0.10 4.40
CA GLU A 855 -28.86 0.71 3.50
C GLU A 855 -27.62 1.24 4.22
N LYS A 856 -27.80 1.84 5.40
CA LYS A 856 -26.69 2.34 6.24
C LYS A 856 -25.75 1.21 6.68
N ASN A 857 -26.30 0.07 7.08
CA ASN A 857 -25.50 -1.07 7.51
C ASN A 857 -24.74 -1.72 6.35
N LEU A 858 -25.35 -1.82 5.17
CA LEU A 858 -24.68 -2.33 3.96
C LEU A 858 -23.61 -1.35 3.45
N GLN A 859 -23.78 -0.03 3.64
CA GLN A 859 -22.71 0.94 3.38
C GLN A 859 -21.51 0.73 4.32
N THR A 860 -21.77 0.37 5.58
CA THR A 860 -20.74 0.04 6.57
C THR A 860 -20.01 -1.26 6.20
N TYR A 861 -20.75 -2.27 5.78
CA TYR A 861 -20.20 -3.51 5.23
C TYR A 861 -19.36 -3.27 3.97
N ASP A 862 -19.84 -2.42 3.06
CA ASP A 862 -19.12 -2.08 1.85
C ASP A 862 -17.83 -1.30 2.11
N SER A 863 -17.85 -0.39 3.10
CA SER A 863 -16.68 0.36 3.53
C SER A 863 -15.56 -0.55 4.05
N TYR A 864 -15.91 -1.71 4.64
CA TYR A 864 -14.94 -2.74 4.98
C TYR A 864 -14.34 -3.39 3.72
N TRP A 865 -15.20 -3.83 2.79
CA TRP A 865 -14.74 -4.41 1.53
C TRP A 865 -13.90 -3.47 0.69
N LEU A 866 -14.19 -2.17 0.68
CA LEU A 866 -13.40 -1.15 0.00
C LEU A 866 -11.96 -1.13 0.53
N GLN A 867 -11.78 -1.14 1.85
CA GLN A 867 -10.46 -1.18 2.49
C GLN A 867 -9.71 -2.49 2.14
N VAL A 868 -10.41 -3.64 2.19
CA VAL A 868 -9.83 -4.93 1.79
C VAL A 868 -9.41 -4.88 0.32
N ARG A 869 -10.29 -4.45 -0.59
CA ARG A 869 -9.98 -4.36 -2.01
C ARG A 869 -8.79 -3.47 -2.28
N GLN A 870 -8.71 -2.29 -1.65
CA GLN A 870 -7.57 -1.38 -1.78
C GLN A 870 -6.23 -2.03 -1.41
N LEU A 871 -6.22 -2.92 -0.41
CA LEU A 871 -5.02 -3.66 0.00
C LEU A 871 -4.53 -4.63 -1.09
N TYR A 872 -5.45 -5.29 -1.80
CA TYR A 872 -5.12 -6.26 -2.84
C TYR A 872 -4.97 -5.64 -4.23
N ALA A 873 -5.65 -4.52 -4.50
CA ALA A 873 -5.76 -3.92 -5.83
C ALA A 873 -4.40 -3.54 -6.42
N GLN A 874 -3.49 -2.99 -5.60
CA GLN A 874 -2.15 -2.58 -6.03
C GLN A 874 -1.27 -3.72 -6.56
N THR A 875 -1.58 -4.98 -6.25
CA THR A 875 -0.84 -6.15 -6.77
C THR A 875 -1.65 -6.93 -7.79
N PHE A 876 -2.94 -7.11 -7.52
CA PHE A 876 -3.76 -8.09 -8.22
C PHE A 876 -4.80 -7.44 -9.15
N GLU A 877 -5.01 -6.11 -9.08
CA GLU A 877 -5.92 -5.37 -9.98
C GLU A 877 -5.18 -4.36 -10.91
N THR A 878 -4.09 -3.73 -10.48
CA THR A 878 -3.38 -2.67 -11.25
C THR A 878 -2.41 -3.22 -12.31
N ASP A 879 -2.35 -2.57 -13.48
CA ASP A 879 -1.64 -2.93 -14.73
C ASP A 879 -1.99 -4.27 -15.39
N ILE A 880 -2.76 -5.13 -14.71
CA ILE A 880 -3.01 -6.53 -15.08
C ILE A 880 -4.47 -6.82 -15.41
N SER A 881 -5.44 -6.07 -14.86
CA SER A 881 -6.85 -6.20 -15.23
C SER A 881 -7.13 -5.56 -16.60
N THR A 882 -7.50 -6.38 -17.57
CA THR A 882 -7.88 -5.97 -18.94
C THR A 882 -9.19 -5.22 -19.03
N VAL A 883 -10.02 -5.33 -17.99
CA VAL A 883 -11.39 -4.84 -17.98
C VAL A 883 -11.47 -3.77 -16.90
N ARG A 884 -11.01 -2.56 -17.23
CA ARG A 884 -11.14 -1.36 -16.37
C ARG A 884 -12.51 -0.68 -16.53
N ALA A 885 -13.28 -1.10 -17.53
CA ALA A 885 -14.59 -0.60 -17.86
C ALA A 885 -15.44 -1.73 -18.47
N PRO A 886 -16.78 -1.61 -18.44
CA PRO A 886 -17.67 -2.54 -19.12
C PRO A 886 -17.35 -2.68 -20.61
N CYS A 887 -17.55 -3.88 -21.17
CA CYS A 887 -17.31 -4.13 -22.60
C CYS A 887 -18.34 -5.10 -23.21
N ALA A 888 -18.87 -4.73 -24.38
CA ALA A 888 -19.85 -5.54 -25.12
C ALA A 888 -19.20 -6.66 -25.97
N ASP A 889 -17.86 -6.66 -26.12
CA ASP A 889 -17.14 -7.72 -26.84
C ASP A 889 -17.27 -9.10 -26.19
N ILE A 890 -17.77 -9.15 -24.96
CA ILE A 890 -18.07 -10.37 -24.23
C ILE A 890 -19.14 -11.21 -24.92
N TYR A 891 -20.11 -10.60 -25.61
CA TYR A 891 -21.13 -11.32 -26.37
C TYR A 891 -20.53 -12.07 -27.57
N THR A 892 -19.43 -11.55 -28.13
CA THR A 892 -18.68 -12.21 -29.22
C THR A 892 -17.65 -13.21 -28.69
N SER A 893 -16.80 -12.79 -27.76
CA SER A 893 -15.67 -13.60 -27.27
C SER A 893 -16.11 -14.70 -26.29
N GLN A 894 -17.16 -14.45 -25.52
CA GLN A 894 -17.72 -15.33 -24.50
C GLN A 894 -16.65 -15.88 -23.53
N ILE A 895 -15.63 -15.06 -23.22
CA ILE A 895 -14.55 -15.41 -22.29
C ILE A 895 -15.05 -15.15 -20.86
N PRO A 896 -15.15 -16.17 -19.98
CA PRO A 896 -15.57 -15.95 -18.59
C PRO A 896 -14.67 -14.98 -17.84
N GLY A 897 -15.22 -14.28 -16.85
CA GLY A 897 -14.52 -13.23 -16.10
C GLY A 897 -13.17 -13.67 -15.51
N GLY A 898 -13.10 -14.83 -14.84
CA GLY A 898 -11.82 -15.33 -14.31
C GLY A 898 -10.80 -15.73 -15.40
N GLN A 899 -11.27 -16.11 -16.60
CA GLN A 899 -10.40 -16.51 -17.70
C GLN A 899 -9.79 -15.30 -18.42
N ILE A 900 -10.53 -14.19 -18.58
CA ILE A 900 -10.04 -13.02 -19.34
C ILE A 900 -8.80 -12.39 -18.67
N SER A 901 -8.81 -12.26 -17.34
CA SER A 901 -7.68 -11.75 -16.56
C SER A 901 -6.46 -12.69 -16.64
N ASN A 902 -6.70 -14.00 -16.55
CA ASN A 902 -5.64 -15.02 -16.65
C ASN A 902 -5.01 -15.06 -18.06
N LEU A 903 -5.84 -14.99 -19.10
CA LEU A 903 -5.41 -15.07 -20.50
C LEU A 903 -4.57 -13.84 -20.88
N HIS A 904 -4.93 -12.67 -20.37
CA HIS A 904 -4.12 -11.45 -20.57
C HIS A 904 -2.74 -11.57 -19.94
N GLN A 905 -2.65 -12.08 -18.71
CA GLN A 905 -1.36 -12.28 -18.06
C GLN A 905 -0.47 -13.25 -18.83
N GLN A 906 -1.04 -14.33 -19.36
CA GLN A 906 -0.31 -15.25 -20.23
C GLN A 906 0.16 -14.55 -21.51
N CYS A 907 -0.71 -13.74 -22.13
CA CYS A 907 -0.41 -12.95 -23.32
C CYS A 907 0.79 -12.00 -23.09
N ILE A 908 0.79 -11.24 -21.99
CA ILE A 908 1.89 -10.34 -21.60
C ILE A 908 3.18 -11.14 -21.34
N GLN A 909 3.11 -12.24 -20.60
CA GLN A 909 4.28 -13.08 -20.29
C GLN A 909 4.93 -13.69 -21.54
N MET A 910 4.14 -13.89 -22.60
CA MET A 910 4.59 -14.39 -23.90
C MET A 910 5.07 -13.28 -24.85
N GLY A 911 5.05 -12.00 -24.43
CA GLY A 911 5.40 -10.86 -25.27
C GLY A 911 4.36 -10.51 -26.34
N LEU A 912 3.12 -11.02 -26.19
CA LEU A 912 2.01 -10.81 -27.10
C LEU A 912 0.97 -9.80 -26.55
N GLY A 913 1.31 -9.05 -25.49
CA GLY A 913 0.39 -8.15 -24.79
C GLY A 913 -0.40 -7.21 -25.72
N ASP A 914 0.29 -6.61 -26.70
CA ASP A 914 -0.31 -5.68 -27.67
C ASP A 914 -1.29 -6.35 -28.66
N ARG A 915 -1.31 -7.70 -28.72
CA ARG A 915 -2.20 -8.51 -29.57
C ARG A 915 -3.39 -9.09 -28.81
N PHE A 916 -3.72 -8.58 -27.62
CA PHE A 916 -4.80 -9.15 -26.81
C PHE A 916 -6.20 -9.09 -27.48
N ASP A 917 -6.50 -8.05 -28.24
CA ASP A 917 -7.76 -7.98 -29.01
C ASP A 917 -7.82 -9.00 -30.15
N GLU A 918 -6.67 -9.32 -30.75
CA GLU A 918 -6.56 -10.42 -31.70
C GLU A 918 -6.74 -11.78 -31.01
N LEU A 919 -6.20 -11.94 -29.80
CA LEU A 919 -6.41 -13.14 -28.98
C LEU A 919 -7.89 -13.36 -28.64
N LYS A 920 -8.65 -12.31 -28.29
CA LYS A 920 -10.09 -12.42 -28.03
C LYS A 920 -10.86 -12.93 -29.25
N ARG A 921 -10.51 -12.45 -30.45
CA ARG A 921 -11.08 -12.96 -31.71
C ARG A 921 -10.66 -14.40 -31.99
N MET A 922 -9.38 -14.72 -31.79
CA MET A 922 -8.87 -16.10 -31.92
C MET A 922 -9.56 -17.06 -30.94
N TYR A 923 -9.88 -16.60 -29.73
CA TYR A 923 -10.63 -17.39 -28.75
C TYR A 923 -12.04 -17.73 -29.25
N ALA A 924 -12.73 -16.79 -29.90
CA ALA A 924 -14.01 -17.06 -30.57
C ALA A 924 -13.85 -18.06 -31.74
N THR A 925 -12.79 -17.90 -32.55
CA THR A 925 -12.46 -18.87 -33.63
C THR A 925 -12.21 -20.27 -33.08
N VAL A 926 -11.47 -20.40 -31.99
CA VAL A 926 -11.22 -21.69 -31.34
C VAL A 926 -12.50 -22.28 -30.74
N ASN A 927 -13.39 -21.46 -30.20
CA ASN A 927 -14.70 -21.93 -29.75
C ASN A 927 -15.47 -22.58 -30.91
N GLN A 928 -15.48 -21.96 -32.10
CA GLN A 928 -16.08 -22.55 -33.30
C GLN A 928 -15.36 -23.84 -33.72
N LEU A 929 -14.03 -23.85 -33.67
CA LEU A 929 -13.19 -25.01 -33.99
C LEU A 929 -13.52 -26.22 -33.11
N PHE A 930 -13.83 -26.00 -31.83
CA PHE A 930 -14.28 -27.04 -30.90
C PHE A 930 -15.79 -27.36 -30.99
N GLY A 931 -16.54 -26.72 -31.88
CA GLY A 931 -17.96 -27.01 -32.08
C GLY A 931 -18.91 -26.18 -31.21
N ASN A 932 -18.56 -24.92 -30.93
CA ASN A 932 -19.30 -24.02 -30.04
C ASN A 932 -19.54 -24.67 -28.66
N VAL A 933 -18.49 -24.72 -27.84
CA VAL A 933 -18.56 -25.41 -26.53
C VAL A 933 -19.00 -24.46 -25.41
N ILE A 934 -19.52 -25.03 -24.33
CA ILE A 934 -19.66 -24.33 -23.05
C ILE A 934 -18.25 -24.04 -22.53
N LYS A 935 -18.01 -22.78 -22.15
CA LYS A 935 -16.69 -22.27 -21.75
C LYS A 935 -16.70 -21.89 -20.29
N VAL A 936 -16.39 -22.84 -19.43
CA VAL A 936 -16.22 -22.65 -17.98
C VAL A 936 -15.02 -23.49 -17.56
N THR A 937 -14.39 -23.25 -16.40
CA THR A 937 -13.21 -24.07 -16.04
C THR A 937 -13.60 -25.55 -15.96
N PRO A 938 -12.86 -26.48 -16.61
CA PRO A 938 -11.59 -26.27 -17.30
C PRO A 938 -11.69 -26.01 -18.82
N SER A 939 -12.86 -26.18 -19.47
CA SER A 939 -13.02 -25.98 -20.93
C SER A 939 -12.62 -24.58 -21.40
N SER A 940 -12.89 -23.52 -20.63
CA SER A 940 -12.46 -22.15 -20.94
C SER A 940 -10.94 -22.01 -21.04
N LYS A 941 -10.19 -22.78 -20.24
CA LYS A 941 -8.73 -22.83 -20.30
C LYS A 941 -8.28 -23.52 -21.58
N VAL A 942 -8.92 -24.63 -21.97
CA VAL A 942 -8.57 -25.37 -23.19
C VAL A 942 -8.71 -24.48 -24.43
N VAL A 943 -9.82 -23.72 -24.52
CA VAL A 943 -10.03 -22.73 -25.60
C VAL A 943 -8.92 -21.66 -25.57
N GLY A 944 -8.58 -21.15 -24.38
CA GLY A 944 -7.52 -20.15 -24.22
C GLY A 944 -6.13 -20.64 -24.62
N ASP A 945 -5.75 -21.85 -24.21
CA ASP A 945 -4.44 -22.43 -24.51
C ASP A 945 -4.27 -22.65 -26.02
N LEU A 946 -5.30 -23.16 -26.72
CA LEU A 946 -5.24 -23.31 -28.18
C LEU A 946 -5.28 -21.95 -28.90
N ALA A 947 -6.04 -20.97 -28.40
CA ALA A 947 -6.08 -19.63 -28.98
C ALA A 947 -4.73 -18.92 -28.89
N LEU A 948 -4.04 -19.01 -27.74
CA LEU A 948 -2.67 -18.52 -27.58
C LEU A 948 -1.71 -19.23 -28.52
N PHE A 949 -1.80 -20.56 -28.61
CA PHE A 949 -0.97 -21.37 -29.49
C PHE A 949 -1.13 -20.96 -30.97
N MET A 950 -2.37 -20.81 -31.43
CA MET A 950 -2.66 -20.39 -32.81
C MET A 950 -2.17 -18.96 -33.08
N LEU A 951 -2.41 -18.03 -32.14
CA LEU A 951 -1.96 -16.64 -32.28
C LEU A 951 -0.43 -16.52 -32.32
N GLN A 952 0.27 -17.26 -31.45
CA GLN A 952 1.73 -17.25 -31.38
C GLN A 952 2.37 -17.76 -32.68
N ASN A 953 1.78 -18.77 -33.30
CA ASN A 953 2.29 -19.40 -34.51
C ASN A 953 1.65 -18.84 -35.80
N ASN A 954 0.76 -17.84 -35.67
CA ASN A 954 -0.04 -17.27 -36.77
C ASN A 954 -0.82 -18.33 -37.58
N TYR A 955 -1.35 -19.34 -36.91
CA TYR A 955 -2.18 -20.36 -37.55
C TYR A 955 -3.61 -19.89 -37.76
N THR A 956 -4.16 -20.15 -38.94
CA THR A 956 -5.59 -19.97 -39.23
C THR A 956 -6.41 -21.22 -38.87
N TYR A 957 -7.73 -21.07 -38.91
CA TYR A 957 -8.68 -22.18 -38.74
C TYR A 957 -8.42 -23.32 -39.74
N GLU A 958 -8.21 -22.99 -41.01
CA GLU A 958 -7.99 -23.96 -42.08
C GLU A 958 -6.68 -24.73 -41.86
N GLN A 959 -5.61 -24.01 -41.51
CA GLN A 959 -4.30 -24.60 -41.30
C GLN A 959 -4.30 -25.58 -40.12
N VAL A 960 -4.93 -25.22 -39.00
CA VAL A 960 -4.92 -26.06 -37.78
C VAL A 960 -5.77 -27.34 -37.92
N THR A 961 -6.66 -27.39 -38.91
CA THR A 961 -7.45 -28.58 -39.25
C THR A 961 -6.85 -29.41 -40.40
N ASP A 962 -5.78 -28.94 -41.03
CA ASP A 962 -5.07 -29.65 -42.09
C ASP A 962 -3.99 -30.56 -41.49
N GLN A 963 -4.17 -31.87 -41.66
CA GLN A 963 -3.27 -32.86 -41.11
C GLN A 963 -1.84 -32.77 -41.68
N ILE A 964 -1.70 -32.42 -42.96
CA ILE A 964 -0.41 -32.32 -43.65
C ILE A 964 0.35 -31.11 -43.11
N GLN A 965 -0.32 -29.97 -42.97
CA GLN A 965 0.31 -28.75 -42.44
C GLN A 965 0.67 -28.89 -40.96
N MET A 966 -0.11 -29.63 -40.18
CA MET A 966 0.14 -29.85 -38.75
C MET A 966 1.09 -31.02 -38.46
N ARG A 967 1.72 -31.62 -39.48
CA ARG A 967 2.65 -32.73 -39.29
C ARG A 967 3.88 -32.29 -38.50
N GLY A 968 4.13 -32.94 -37.37
CA GLY A 968 5.26 -32.60 -36.48
C GLY A 968 4.99 -31.44 -35.52
N VAL A 969 3.79 -30.87 -35.52
CA VAL A 969 3.38 -29.80 -34.60
C VAL A 969 2.96 -30.37 -33.25
N ASN A 970 3.51 -29.81 -32.17
CA ASN A 970 3.17 -30.19 -30.79
C ASN A 970 2.05 -29.30 -30.24
N PHE A 971 0.82 -29.80 -30.26
CA PHE A 971 -0.33 -29.11 -29.69
C PHE A 971 -0.29 -29.04 -28.16
N PRO A 972 -0.94 -28.02 -27.55
CA PRO A 972 -1.14 -27.93 -26.09
C PRO A 972 -1.67 -29.24 -25.49
N GLU A 973 -1.10 -29.67 -24.37
CA GLU A 973 -1.51 -30.89 -23.67
C GLU A 973 -2.99 -30.82 -23.27
N SER A 974 -3.47 -29.66 -22.84
CA SER A 974 -4.87 -29.41 -22.52
C SER A 974 -5.80 -29.65 -23.73
N THR A 975 -5.38 -29.26 -24.93
CA THR A 975 -6.11 -29.56 -26.17
C THR A 975 -6.13 -31.04 -26.48
N ARG A 976 -4.99 -31.73 -26.30
CA ARG A 976 -4.90 -33.18 -26.52
C ARG A 976 -5.79 -33.95 -25.54
N ASP A 977 -5.69 -33.64 -24.25
CA ASP A 977 -6.48 -34.27 -23.20
C ASP A 977 -7.99 -34.03 -23.40
N PHE A 978 -8.39 -32.80 -23.72
CA PHE A 978 -9.77 -32.47 -24.09
C PHE A 978 -10.27 -33.31 -25.26
N LEU A 979 -9.53 -33.36 -26.37
CA LEU A 979 -9.93 -34.13 -27.54
C LEU A 979 -9.90 -35.65 -27.28
N GLN A 980 -9.24 -36.12 -26.23
CA GLN A 980 -9.30 -37.50 -25.74
C GLN A 980 -10.49 -37.77 -24.83
N GLY A 981 -11.24 -36.76 -24.41
CA GLY A 981 -12.38 -36.88 -23.49
C GLY A 981 -12.02 -36.74 -22.02
N GLY A 982 -10.80 -36.30 -21.68
CA GLY A 982 -10.32 -36.22 -20.29
C GLY A 982 -11.13 -35.30 -19.36
N ILE A 983 -11.88 -34.34 -19.94
CA ILE A 983 -12.78 -33.43 -19.21
C ILE A 983 -14.25 -33.58 -19.60
N GLY A 984 -14.62 -34.70 -20.25
CA GLY A 984 -15.95 -34.94 -20.80
C GLY A 984 -16.05 -34.67 -22.31
N VAL A 985 -17.24 -34.89 -22.87
CA VAL A 985 -17.52 -34.74 -24.30
C VAL A 985 -18.51 -33.58 -24.50
N PRO A 986 -18.22 -32.63 -25.41
CA PRO A 986 -19.18 -31.57 -25.74
C PRO A 986 -20.49 -32.13 -26.29
N HIS A 987 -21.58 -31.38 -26.15
CA HIS A 987 -22.92 -31.78 -26.62
C HIS A 987 -22.95 -32.21 -28.10
N VAL A 988 -22.22 -31.51 -28.97
CA VAL A 988 -22.13 -31.79 -30.41
C VAL A 988 -20.98 -32.74 -30.79
N GLY A 989 -20.23 -33.24 -29.82
CA GLY A 989 -19.02 -34.03 -30.04
C GLY A 989 -17.78 -33.21 -30.43
N PHE A 990 -16.72 -33.88 -30.87
CA PHE A 990 -15.46 -33.24 -31.28
C PHE A 990 -15.40 -33.00 -32.79
N ASN A 991 -14.73 -31.93 -33.21
CA ASN A 991 -14.40 -31.70 -34.61
C ASN A 991 -13.41 -32.75 -35.12
N GLN A 992 -13.89 -33.66 -35.96
CA GLN A 992 -13.14 -34.82 -36.43
C GLN A 992 -11.88 -34.43 -37.25
N LYS A 993 -11.92 -33.33 -38.01
CA LYS A 993 -10.74 -32.85 -38.74
C LYS A 993 -9.63 -32.41 -37.79
N LEU A 994 -10.01 -31.70 -36.72
CA LEU A 994 -9.06 -31.28 -35.69
C LEU A 994 -8.49 -32.48 -34.93
N VAL A 995 -9.31 -33.46 -34.55
CA VAL A 995 -8.84 -34.70 -33.91
C VAL A 995 -7.80 -35.39 -34.80
N LYS A 996 -8.10 -35.54 -36.10
CA LYS A 996 -7.19 -36.15 -37.06
C LYS A 996 -5.86 -35.39 -37.16
N ALA A 997 -5.90 -34.07 -37.24
CA ALA A 997 -4.71 -33.22 -37.30
C ALA A 997 -3.86 -33.27 -36.01
N VAL A 998 -4.50 -33.23 -34.83
CA VAL A 998 -3.80 -33.23 -33.53
C VAL A 998 -3.12 -34.57 -33.22
N PHE A 999 -3.78 -35.69 -33.55
CA PHE A 999 -3.26 -37.04 -33.27
C PHE A 999 -2.59 -37.71 -34.45
N GLN A 1000 -2.59 -37.06 -35.62
CA GLN A 1000 -2.01 -37.59 -36.87
C GLN A 1000 -2.57 -38.98 -37.25
N LEU A 1001 -3.89 -39.14 -37.09
CA LEU A 1001 -4.59 -40.42 -37.31
C LEU A 1001 -4.96 -40.61 -38.78
N THR A 1002 -5.00 -41.87 -39.23
CA THR A 1002 -5.70 -42.28 -40.45
C THR A 1002 -7.23 -42.27 -40.24
N ASP A 1003 -8.02 -42.34 -41.32
CA ASP A 1003 -9.49 -42.41 -41.20
C ASP A 1003 -9.95 -43.67 -40.46
N GLU A 1004 -9.23 -44.78 -40.60
CA GLU A 1004 -9.50 -46.04 -39.89
C GLU A 1004 -9.22 -45.91 -38.38
N GLU A 1005 -8.07 -45.35 -38.01
CA GLU A 1005 -7.72 -45.12 -36.60
C GLU A 1005 -8.67 -44.12 -35.92
N LEU A 1006 -9.15 -43.11 -36.65
CA LEU A 1006 -10.12 -42.15 -36.14
C LEU A 1006 -11.46 -42.82 -35.82
N ASN A 1007 -11.98 -43.66 -36.72
CA ASN A 1007 -13.24 -44.38 -36.53
C ASN A 1007 -13.18 -45.39 -35.38
N ASN A 1008 -12.02 -46.02 -35.17
CA ASN A 1008 -11.80 -46.99 -34.09
C ASN A 1008 -11.35 -46.36 -32.77
N ARG A 1009 -11.23 -45.02 -32.71
CA ARG A 1009 -10.72 -44.30 -31.56
C ARG A 1009 -11.67 -44.41 -30.36
N LYS A 1010 -11.16 -44.97 -29.26
CA LYS A 1010 -11.85 -44.96 -27.97
C LYS A 1010 -11.56 -43.67 -27.22
N LEU A 1011 -12.60 -43.02 -26.71
CA LEU A 1011 -12.44 -41.89 -25.79
C LEU A 1011 -11.94 -42.40 -24.43
N SER A 1012 -11.12 -41.58 -23.79
CA SER A 1012 -10.66 -41.76 -22.42
C SER A 1012 -11.87 -41.63 -21.49
N GLN A 1013 -12.45 -42.76 -21.08
CA GLN A 1013 -13.41 -42.86 -19.99
C GLN A 1013 -12.75 -43.43 -18.73
N ALA A 1014 -11.43 -43.26 -18.58
CA ALA A 1014 -10.69 -43.94 -17.52
C ALA A 1014 -11.26 -43.58 -16.14
N VAL A 1015 -11.95 -44.54 -15.54
CA VAL A 1015 -12.42 -44.46 -14.16
C VAL A 1015 -11.16 -44.45 -13.28
N ALA A 1016 -10.94 -43.35 -12.57
CA ALA A 1016 -9.81 -43.24 -11.67
C ALA A 1016 -9.94 -44.32 -10.59
N GLN A 1017 -8.89 -45.11 -10.40
CA GLN A 1017 -8.89 -46.20 -9.43
C GLN A 1017 -9.13 -45.65 -8.01
N PRO A 1018 -9.92 -46.33 -7.16
CA PRO A 1018 -10.14 -45.91 -5.79
C PRO A 1018 -8.82 -45.70 -5.04
N ILE A 1019 -8.74 -44.61 -4.27
CA ILE A 1019 -7.58 -44.32 -3.41
C ILE A 1019 -7.87 -44.87 -2.01
N ASP A 1020 -6.90 -45.56 -1.41
CA ASP A 1020 -6.95 -45.95 0.00
C ASP A 1020 -6.74 -44.71 0.89
N LEU A 1021 -7.85 -44.10 1.30
CA LEU A 1021 -7.85 -42.91 2.16
C LEU A 1021 -7.32 -43.22 3.57
N GLN A 1022 -7.42 -44.45 4.08
CA GLN A 1022 -6.89 -44.79 5.41
C GLN A 1022 -5.37 -44.84 5.37
N GLN A 1023 -4.80 -45.46 4.33
CA GLN A 1023 -3.36 -45.45 4.12
C GLN A 1023 -2.85 -44.02 3.92
N LEU A 1024 -3.53 -43.21 3.11
CA LEU A 1024 -3.16 -41.82 2.87
C LEU A 1024 -3.27 -40.97 4.15
N GLN A 1025 -4.29 -41.21 4.99
CA GLN A 1025 -4.45 -40.59 6.30
C GLN A 1025 -3.23 -40.85 7.20
N ILE A 1026 -2.75 -42.09 7.27
CA ILE A 1026 -1.55 -42.45 8.04
C ILE A 1026 -0.30 -41.73 7.48
N GLN A 1027 -0.18 -41.64 6.16
CA GLN A 1027 0.93 -40.94 5.50
C GLN A 1027 0.93 -39.44 5.82
N VAL A 1028 -0.21 -38.76 5.64
CA VAL A 1028 -0.29 -37.31 5.89
C VAL A 1028 -0.18 -36.97 7.37
N GLN A 1029 -0.65 -37.83 8.29
CA GLN A 1029 -0.47 -37.66 9.73
C GLN A 1029 1.02 -37.66 10.13
N LYS A 1030 1.85 -38.45 9.45
CA LYS A 1030 3.31 -38.45 9.66
C LYS A 1030 3.96 -37.18 9.09
N GLN A 1031 3.47 -36.69 7.95
CA GLN A 1031 4.03 -35.51 7.27
C GLN A 1031 3.60 -34.19 7.94
N ARG A 1032 2.36 -34.10 8.44
CA ARG A 1032 1.76 -32.93 9.07
C ARG A 1032 1.10 -33.31 10.41
N PRO A 1033 1.87 -33.55 11.49
CA PRO A 1033 1.33 -34.09 12.75
C PRO A 1033 0.26 -33.22 13.44
N TYR A 1034 0.29 -31.91 13.23
CA TYR A 1034 -0.65 -30.95 13.81
C TYR A 1034 -1.89 -30.70 12.93
N GLY A 1035 -1.93 -31.32 11.75
CA GLY A 1035 -3.04 -31.23 10.81
C GLY A 1035 -4.21 -32.13 11.20
N ASN A 1036 -5.27 -32.09 10.40
CA ASN A 1036 -6.38 -33.02 10.53
C ASN A 1036 -6.21 -34.09 9.46
N SER A 1037 -5.70 -35.26 9.83
CA SER A 1037 -5.32 -36.29 8.87
C SER A 1037 -6.46 -36.76 7.96
N VAL A 1038 -7.72 -36.73 8.41
CA VAL A 1038 -8.87 -37.04 7.55
C VAL A 1038 -8.99 -36.00 6.43
N LEU A 1039 -9.04 -34.72 6.78
CA LEU A 1039 -9.18 -33.62 5.81
C LEU A 1039 -7.92 -33.41 4.96
N ASP A 1040 -6.76 -33.62 5.54
CA ASP A 1040 -5.47 -33.58 4.87
C ASP A 1040 -5.34 -34.70 3.84
N SER A 1041 -5.85 -35.91 4.13
CA SER A 1041 -5.85 -37.01 3.16
C SER A 1041 -6.68 -36.68 1.91
N LEU A 1042 -7.81 -35.97 2.08
CA LEU A 1042 -8.63 -35.51 0.96
C LEU A 1042 -7.93 -34.41 0.16
N SER A 1043 -7.29 -33.45 0.84
CA SER A 1043 -6.48 -32.42 0.20
C SER A 1043 -5.32 -33.02 -0.59
N ALA A 1044 -4.64 -34.03 -0.02
CA ALA A 1044 -3.55 -34.77 -0.64
C ALA A 1044 -4.04 -35.63 -1.82
N ALA A 1045 -5.22 -36.23 -1.74
CA ALA A 1045 -5.81 -36.99 -2.85
C ALA A 1045 -6.18 -36.08 -4.03
N LEU A 1046 -6.75 -34.90 -3.75
CA LEU A 1046 -7.15 -33.93 -4.77
C LEU A 1046 -5.95 -33.20 -5.39
N TYR A 1047 -4.95 -32.86 -4.56
CA TYR A 1047 -3.76 -32.11 -4.99
C TYR A 1047 -2.47 -32.64 -4.35
N PRO A 1048 -1.95 -33.81 -4.77
CA PRO A 1048 -0.81 -34.45 -4.11
C PRO A 1048 0.42 -33.54 -4.01
N LYS A 1049 0.82 -32.95 -5.14
CA LYS A 1049 1.98 -32.06 -5.21
C LYS A 1049 1.76 -30.76 -4.43
N VAL A 1050 0.62 -30.09 -4.64
CA VAL A 1050 0.31 -28.82 -3.97
C VAL A 1050 0.24 -28.99 -2.46
N PHE A 1051 -0.38 -30.08 -2.00
CA PHE A 1051 -0.47 -30.40 -0.59
C PHE A 1051 0.93 -30.68 0.00
N SER A 1052 1.76 -31.47 -0.69
CA SER A 1052 3.14 -31.73 -0.22
C SER A 1052 3.97 -30.44 -0.15
N ASP A 1053 3.83 -29.53 -1.11
CA ASP A 1053 4.51 -28.24 -1.12
C ASP A 1053 3.98 -27.32 -0.01
N PHE A 1054 2.67 -27.34 0.24
CA PHE A 1054 2.05 -26.63 1.37
C PHE A 1054 2.60 -27.13 2.71
N VAL A 1055 2.67 -28.44 2.93
CA VAL A 1055 3.24 -29.02 4.16
C VAL A 1055 4.71 -28.64 4.33
N ALA A 1056 5.49 -28.67 3.24
CA ALA A 1056 6.89 -28.24 3.27
C ALA A 1056 7.03 -26.74 3.60
N LEU A 1057 6.15 -25.89 3.05
CA LEU A 1057 6.12 -24.45 3.35
C LEU A 1057 5.69 -24.18 4.80
N GLU A 1058 4.68 -24.87 5.32
CA GLU A 1058 4.24 -24.78 6.72
C GLU A 1058 5.38 -25.16 7.67
N ALA A 1059 6.06 -26.29 7.40
CA ALA A 1059 7.20 -26.75 8.19
C ALA A 1059 8.38 -25.76 8.17
N LYS A 1060 8.61 -25.09 7.02
CA LYS A 1060 9.67 -24.11 6.83
C LYS A 1060 9.35 -22.75 7.48
N ASN A 1061 8.17 -22.20 7.22
CA ASN A 1061 7.84 -20.80 7.51
C ASN A 1061 7.08 -20.59 8.83
N SER A 1062 6.53 -21.64 9.45
CA SER A 1062 5.63 -21.66 10.62
C SER A 1062 4.17 -21.89 10.28
N ARG A 1063 3.50 -22.69 11.12
CA ARG A 1063 2.02 -22.87 11.09
C ARG A 1063 1.23 -21.63 11.51
N LEU A 1064 1.91 -20.59 12.01
CA LEU A 1064 1.29 -19.33 12.44
C LEU A 1064 1.13 -18.31 11.30
N VAL A 1065 1.74 -18.53 10.13
CA VAL A 1065 1.64 -17.64 8.95
C VAL A 1065 0.19 -17.29 8.57
N PRO A 1066 -0.80 -18.22 8.62
CA PRO A 1066 -2.21 -17.92 8.39
C PRO A 1066 -2.86 -16.90 9.33
N GLN A 1067 -2.19 -16.46 10.40
CA GLN A 1067 -2.71 -15.50 11.38
C GLN A 1067 -2.23 -14.07 11.11
N LEU A 1068 -1.20 -13.91 10.27
CA LEU A 1068 -0.66 -12.60 9.94
C LEU A 1068 -1.72 -11.75 9.21
N PRO A 1069 -1.80 -10.43 9.45
CA PRO A 1069 -2.55 -9.52 8.59
C PRO A 1069 -2.06 -9.60 7.14
N ALA A 1070 -2.95 -9.45 6.15
CA ALA A 1070 -2.57 -9.54 4.74
C ALA A 1070 -1.45 -8.56 4.34
N ALA A 1071 -1.44 -7.34 4.89
CA ALA A 1071 -0.36 -6.37 4.67
C ALA A 1071 1.02 -6.93 5.10
N VAL A 1072 1.10 -7.61 6.25
CA VAL A 1072 2.34 -8.20 6.76
C VAL A 1072 2.74 -9.44 5.98
N PHE A 1073 1.78 -10.30 5.64
CA PHE A 1073 2.04 -11.48 4.82
C PHE A 1073 2.64 -11.12 3.45
N MET A 1074 2.17 -10.02 2.86
CA MET A 1074 2.66 -9.52 1.58
C MET A 1074 3.98 -8.75 1.73
N ASN A 1075 4.07 -7.79 2.65
CA ASN A 1075 5.15 -6.80 2.70
C ASN A 1075 6.21 -7.03 3.81
N GLY A 1076 5.96 -7.95 4.74
CA GLY A 1076 6.68 -7.98 6.01
C GLY A 1076 6.26 -6.81 6.92
N MET A 1077 7.10 -6.47 7.88
CA MET A 1077 6.88 -5.36 8.82
C MET A 1077 7.71 -4.12 8.50
N THR A 1078 7.22 -2.93 8.87
CA THR A 1078 7.98 -1.68 8.92
C THR A 1078 8.60 -1.44 10.30
N ILE A 1079 9.69 -0.66 10.38
CA ILE A 1079 10.34 -0.36 11.66
C ILE A 1079 9.35 0.37 12.57
N GLY A 1080 9.24 -0.07 13.83
CA GLY A 1080 8.30 0.44 14.81
C GLY A 1080 6.92 -0.23 14.76
N GLN A 1081 6.55 -0.89 13.66
CA GLN A 1081 5.29 -1.61 13.56
C GLN A 1081 5.25 -2.74 14.58
N SER A 1082 4.11 -2.88 15.25
CA SER A 1082 3.82 -3.95 16.20
C SER A 1082 2.61 -4.74 15.73
N ILE A 1083 2.68 -6.07 15.77
CA ILE A 1083 1.58 -6.95 15.41
C ILE A 1083 1.39 -8.02 16.46
N LYS A 1084 0.14 -8.48 16.59
CA LYS A 1084 -0.15 -9.70 17.36
C LYS A 1084 0.10 -10.92 16.49
N ILE A 1085 0.96 -11.82 16.94
CA ILE A 1085 1.26 -13.07 16.22
C ILE A 1085 0.46 -14.27 16.76
N ASN A 1086 -0.13 -14.13 17.95
CA ASN A 1086 -1.17 -14.99 18.51
C ASN A 1086 -1.97 -14.17 19.55
N THR A 1087 -2.79 -14.83 20.38
CA THR A 1087 -3.67 -14.14 21.34
C THR A 1087 -2.93 -13.34 22.41
N ASN A 1088 -1.69 -13.71 22.75
CA ASN A 1088 -0.98 -13.19 23.92
C ASN A 1088 0.36 -12.54 23.59
N GLN A 1089 0.88 -12.71 22.37
CA GLN A 1089 2.22 -12.27 22.01
C GLN A 1089 2.22 -11.15 20.97
N THR A 1090 3.01 -10.12 21.25
CA THR A 1090 3.21 -8.96 20.37
C THR A 1090 4.63 -8.96 19.84
N LEU A 1091 4.75 -8.96 18.51
CA LEU A 1091 6.01 -8.84 17.80
C LEU A 1091 6.15 -7.42 17.28
N LYS A 1092 7.28 -6.78 17.56
CA LYS A 1092 7.63 -5.44 17.06
C LYS A 1092 8.95 -5.49 16.29
N LEU A 1093 9.00 -4.89 15.11
CA LEU A 1093 10.28 -4.73 14.38
C LEU A 1093 11.01 -3.50 14.92
N MET A 1094 12.08 -3.71 15.67
CA MET A 1094 12.81 -2.63 16.34
C MET A 1094 13.78 -1.91 15.41
N ARG A 1095 14.51 -2.65 14.58
CA ARG A 1095 15.45 -2.08 13.61
C ARG A 1095 15.85 -3.07 12.55
N ILE A 1096 16.29 -2.55 11.40
CA ILE A 1096 16.99 -3.29 10.36
C ILE A 1096 18.43 -2.76 10.35
N LYS A 1097 19.41 -3.64 10.58
CA LYS A 1097 20.84 -3.26 10.55
C LYS A 1097 21.33 -3.10 9.11
N ASN A 1098 22.47 -2.45 8.96
CA ASN A 1098 23.20 -2.41 7.70
C ASN A 1098 23.56 -3.83 7.25
N PRO A 1099 23.62 -4.08 5.94
CA PRO A 1099 24.08 -5.37 5.44
C PRO A 1099 25.52 -5.66 5.90
N GLU A 1100 25.78 -6.91 6.28
CA GLU A 1100 27.12 -7.43 6.57
C GLU A 1100 27.94 -7.57 5.28
N ILE A 1101 29.25 -7.86 5.39
CA ILE A 1101 30.19 -7.94 4.26
C ILE A 1101 29.74 -8.95 3.19
N ASN A 1102 29.09 -10.03 3.62
CA ASN A 1102 28.53 -11.06 2.74
C ASN A 1102 27.16 -10.67 2.13
N GLY A 1103 26.63 -9.50 2.47
CA GLY A 1103 25.32 -8.99 2.04
C GLY A 1103 24.15 -9.45 2.91
N ASP A 1104 24.37 -10.26 3.95
CA ASP A 1104 23.33 -10.66 4.88
C ASP A 1104 22.82 -9.46 5.67
N ARG A 1105 21.52 -9.44 5.99
CA ARG A 1105 20.88 -8.31 6.65
C ARG A 1105 20.31 -8.71 7.99
N PRO A 1106 20.90 -8.28 9.11
CA PRO A 1106 20.35 -8.54 10.43
C PRO A 1106 19.15 -7.62 10.73
N LEU A 1107 18.07 -8.17 11.26
CA LEU A 1107 16.91 -7.45 11.80
C LEU A 1107 16.83 -7.75 13.29
N VAL A 1108 16.41 -6.75 14.06
CA VAL A 1108 16.14 -6.90 15.49
C VAL A 1108 14.66 -6.74 15.70
N PHE A 1109 14.02 -7.81 16.18
CA PHE A 1109 12.64 -7.81 16.63
C PHE A 1109 12.59 -7.80 18.16
N GLU A 1110 11.47 -7.36 18.71
CA GLU A 1110 11.11 -7.52 20.10
C GLU A 1110 9.85 -8.37 20.17
N LEU A 1111 9.87 -9.43 20.96
CA LEU A 1111 8.74 -10.31 21.24
C LEU A 1111 8.45 -10.25 22.74
N ASP A 1112 7.33 -9.63 23.13
CA ASP A 1112 6.92 -9.47 24.53
C ASP A 1112 8.04 -8.90 25.44
N GLY A 1113 8.81 -7.92 24.93
CA GLY A 1113 9.96 -7.33 25.61
C GLY A 1113 11.28 -8.10 25.47
N GLN A 1114 11.30 -9.27 24.84
CA GLN A 1114 12.52 -10.04 24.55
C GLN A 1114 13.06 -9.74 23.15
N MET A 1115 14.32 -9.32 23.06
CA MET A 1115 14.97 -9.01 21.78
C MET A 1115 15.36 -10.28 21.02
N MET A 1116 15.02 -10.34 19.74
CA MET A 1116 15.39 -11.40 18.81
C MET A 1116 16.20 -10.82 17.64
N ASN A 1117 17.36 -11.41 17.37
CA ASN A 1117 18.16 -11.07 16.19
C ASN A 1117 17.92 -12.12 15.10
N ILE A 1118 17.43 -11.69 13.94
CA ILE A 1118 17.14 -12.54 12.79
C ILE A 1118 17.99 -12.08 11.62
N VAL A 1119 18.72 -12.99 10.97
CA VAL A 1119 19.57 -12.67 9.83
C VAL A 1119 18.91 -13.15 8.55
N VAL A 1120 18.64 -12.24 7.63
CA VAL A 1120 18.12 -12.54 6.30
C VAL A 1120 19.28 -12.61 5.32
N LYS A 1121 19.49 -13.79 4.74
CA LYS A 1121 20.54 -13.97 3.73
C LYS A 1121 20.14 -13.31 2.42
N ARG A 1122 21.10 -12.65 1.75
CA ARG A 1122 20.85 -12.04 0.43
C ARG A 1122 20.50 -13.12 -0.58
N LYS A 1123 19.30 -13.04 -1.19
CA LYS A 1123 19.05 -13.69 -2.47
C LYS A 1123 19.74 -12.85 -3.55
N ILE A 1124 20.98 -13.17 -3.87
CA ILE A 1124 21.65 -12.61 -5.05
C ILE A 1124 20.98 -13.27 -6.26
N GLU A 1125 20.01 -12.59 -6.88
CA GLU A 1125 19.72 -12.86 -8.29
C GLU A 1125 20.93 -12.37 -9.09
N VAL A 1126 21.89 -13.27 -9.32
CA VAL A 1126 22.88 -13.08 -10.37
C VAL A 1126 22.08 -13.07 -11.67
N LYS A 1127 21.98 -11.92 -12.35
CA LYS A 1127 21.55 -11.90 -13.75
C LYS A 1127 22.57 -12.73 -14.52
N LYS A 1128 22.31 -14.03 -14.70
CA LYS A 1128 23.04 -14.86 -15.65
C LYS A 1128 22.79 -14.23 -17.02
N GLU A 1129 23.85 -13.80 -17.67
CA GLU A 1129 23.81 -13.36 -19.05
C GLU A 1129 23.39 -14.56 -19.91
N ILE A 1130 22.30 -14.42 -20.68
CA ILE A 1130 21.78 -15.51 -21.51
C ILE A 1130 22.69 -15.62 -22.72
N LYS A 1131 23.51 -16.67 -22.77
CA LYS A 1131 24.35 -16.97 -23.94
C LYS A 1131 23.47 -17.45 -25.09
N MET A 1132 23.71 -16.93 -26.28
CA MET A 1132 23.04 -17.37 -27.51
C MET A 1132 23.83 -18.50 -28.16
N ALA A 1133 23.12 -19.46 -28.76
CA ALA A 1133 23.75 -20.52 -29.53
C ALA A 1133 24.41 -19.93 -30.79
N THR A 1134 25.59 -20.42 -31.12
CA THR A 1134 26.35 -19.99 -32.30
C THR A 1134 26.07 -20.90 -33.50
N SER A 1135 26.73 -20.66 -34.62
CA SER A 1135 26.73 -21.57 -35.78
C SER A 1135 27.51 -22.87 -35.55
N ASN A 1136 28.07 -23.09 -34.36
CA ASN A 1136 28.78 -24.32 -34.02
C ASN A 1136 27.82 -25.54 -34.04
N PRO A 1137 28.12 -26.61 -34.79
CA PRO A 1137 27.30 -27.82 -34.85
C PRO A 1137 27.05 -28.50 -33.49
N GLY A 1138 27.92 -28.27 -32.51
CA GLY A 1138 27.78 -28.76 -31.14
C GLY A 1138 26.74 -28.02 -30.30
N ASP A 1139 26.27 -26.85 -30.73
CA ASP A 1139 25.36 -26.00 -29.96
C ASP A 1139 23.89 -26.43 -30.12
N HIS A 1140 23.20 -26.50 -29.00
CA HIS A 1140 21.76 -26.76 -28.93
C HIS A 1140 21.09 -25.49 -28.44
N ALA A 1141 20.26 -24.90 -29.29
CA ALA A 1141 19.51 -23.68 -28.98
C ALA A 1141 18.13 -24.03 -28.42
N SER A 1142 17.60 -23.18 -27.54
CA SER A 1142 16.17 -23.19 -27.22
C SER A 1142 15.38 -22.66 -28.42
N LEU A 1143 14.31 -23.34 -28.79
CA LEU A 1143 13.37 -22.86 -29.81
C LEU A 1143 12.23 -22.04 -29.20
N VAL A 1144 12.12 -22.03 -27.87
CA VAL A 1144 10.99 -21.46 -27.15
C VAL A 1144 11.45 -20.60 -25.98
N LEU A 1145 10.62 -19.63 -25.59
CA LEU A 1145 10.76 -18.90 -24.33
C LEU A 1145 10.27 -19.80 -23.20
N GLY A 1146 11.07 -20.12 -22.20
CA GLY A 1146 10.63 -21.04 -21.15
C GLY A 1146 11.57 -21.15 -19.96
N VAL A 1147 11.34 -22.18 -19.15
CA VAL A 1147 12.16 -22.56 -18.00
C VAL A 1147 12.58 -24.02 -18.18
N ILE A 1148 13.84 -24.34 -17.89
CA ILE A 1148 14.26 -25.75 -17.88
C ILE A 1148 13.50 -26.49 -16.78
N GLU A 1149 12.71 -27.49 -17.16
CA GLU A 1149 11.91 -28.29 -16.24
C GLU A 1149 12.70 -29.49 -15.72
N THR A 1150 13.47 -30.11 -16.59
CA THR A 1150 14.30 -31.28 -16.23
C THR A 1150 15.60 -31.24 -17.00
N THR A 1151 16.72 -31.48 -16.32
CA THR A 1151 18.03 -31.68 -16.98
C THR A 1151 18.39 -33.16 -16.89
N ALA A 1152 18.34 -33.85 -18.03
CA ALA A 1152 18.49 -35.32 -18.10
C ALA A 1152 19.94 -35.79 -18.30
N ALA A 1153 20.82 -34.94 -18.85
CA ALA A 1153 22.24 -35.23 -19.03
C ALA A 1153 23.12 -34.33 -18.16
N GLN A 1154 24.30 -34.80 -17.76
CA GLN A 1154 25.26 -34.05 -16.95
C GLN A 1154 26.47 -33.58 -17.76
N LYS A 1155 27.14 -32.53 -17.27
CA LYS A 1155 28.41 -32.08 -17.82
C LYS A 1155 29.45 -33.20 -17.75
N ASN A 1156 30.21 -33.39 -18.83
CA ASN A 1156 31.18 -34.45 -19.10
C ASN A 1156 30.56 -35.86 -19.34
N GLU A 1157 29.23 -35.97 -19.46
CA GLU A 1157 28.59 -37.23 -19.83
C GLU A 1157 28.76 -37.53 -21.33
N ILE A 1158 29.00 -38.80 -21.67
CA ILE A 1158 29.01 -39.28 -23.06
C ILE A 1158 27.56 -39.53 -23.48
N VAL A 1159 27.11 -38.82 -24.51
CA VAL A 1159 25.74 -38.92 -25.03
C VAL A 1159 25.73 -39.40 -26.47
N LYS A 1160 24.71 -40.20 -26.83
CA LYS A 1160 24.48 -40.62 -28.22
C LYS A 1160 23.49 -39.70 -28.91
N LYS A 1161 23.59 -39.58 -30.23
CA LYS A 1161 22.63 -38.86 -31.07
C LYS A 1161 21.21 -39.34 -30.79
N GLY A 1162 20.30 -38.40 -30.51
CA GLY A 1162 18.91 -38.64 -30.13
C GLY A 1162 18.66 -38.81 -28.64
N GLN A 1163 19.70 -38.93 -27.80
CA GLN A 1163 19.56 -39.00 -26.34
C GLN A 1163 19.02 -37.68 -25.78
N LEU A 1164 18.10 -37.76 -24.81
CA LEU A 1164 17.51 -36.59 -24.15
C LEU A 1164 18.55 -35.85 -23.31
N LEU A 1165 18.70 -34.55 -23.55
CA LEU A 1165 19.59 -33.68 -22.79
C LEU A 1165 18.83 -32.94 -21.69
N LEU A 1166 17.73 -32.29 -22.05
CA LEU A 1166 16.87 -31.55 -21.12
C LEU A 1166 15.46 -31.33 -21.69
N LYS A 1167 14.56 -30.87 -20.83
CA LYS A 1167 13.18 -30.50 -21.12
C LYS A 1167 12.95 -29.04 -20.76
N ILE A 1168 12.32 -28.29 -21.65
CA ILE A 1168 11.99 -26.88 -21.46
C ILE A 1168 10.47 -26.75 -21.32
N SER A 1169 10.00 -26.25 -20.19
CA SER A 1169 8.61 -25.85 -20.00
C SER A 1169 8.40 -24.44 -20.53
N SER A 1170 7.58 -24.30 -21.55
CA SER A 1170 7.18 -23.03 -22.15
C SER A 1170 5.67 -22.95 -22.18
N ALA A 1171 5.06 -22.00 -21.47
CA ALA A 1171 3.59 -21.85 -21.46
C ALA A 1171 2.82 -23.17 -21.19
N LYS A 1172 3.35 -24.04 -20.31
CA LYS A 1172 2.83 -25.38 -19.97
C LYS A 1172 2.96 -26.44 -21.09
N LEU A 1173 3.76 -26.17 -22.11
CA LEU A 1173 4.21 -27.14 -23.12
C LEU A 1173 5.63 -27.62 -22.80
N GLU A 1174 5.85 -28.93 -22.85
CA GLU A 1174 7.17 -29.53 -22.66
C GLU A 1174 7.90 -29.67 -24.01
N VAL A 1175 9.02 -28.97 -24.17
CA VAL A 1175 9.89 -29.07 -25.36
C VAL A 1175 11.13 -29.88 -25.00
N LYS A 1176 11.30 -31.03 -25.65
CA LYS A 1176 12.46 -31.90 -25.47
C LYS A 1176 13.63 -31.44 -26.32
N VAL A 1177 14.81 -31.36 -25.72
CA VAL A 1177 16.07 -31.10 -26.41
C VAL A 1177 16.91 -32.37 -26.38
N THR A 1178 17.21 -32.91 -27.56
CA THR A 1178 17.98 -34.15 -27.74
C THR A 1178 19.33 -33.87 -28.42
N ALA A 1179 20.32 -34.72 -28.17
CA ALA A 1179 21.65 -34.62 -28.76
C ALA A 1179 21.62 -34.75 -30.29
N LYS A 1180 22.21 -33.78 -31.00
CA LYS A 1180 22.31 -33.77 -32.48
C LYS A 1180 23.40 -34.69 -33.04
N LYS A 1181 24.41 -35.04 -32.23
CA LYS A 1181 25.54 -35.91 -32.56
C LYS A 1181 25.97 -36.72 -31.33
N ASP A 1182 26.74 -37.77 -31.56
CA ASP A 1182 27.50 -38.44 -30.50
C ASP A 1182 28.59 -37.49 -29.99
N GLY A 1183 28.87 -37.50 -28.69
CA GLY A 1183 29.94 -36.67 -28.13
C GLY A 1183 29.86 -36.52 -26.62
N ILE A 1184 30.61 -35.56 -26.09
CA ILE A 1184 30.68 -35.28 -24.65
C ILE A 1184 29.99 -33.95 -24.36
N VAL A 1185 29.10 -33.92 -23.36
CA VAL A 1185 28.40 -32.70 -22.94
C VAL A 1185 29.39 -31.73 -22.28
N LYS A 1186 29.74 -30.64 -22.97
CA LYS A 1186 30.68 -29.62 -22.45
C LYS A 1186 30.00 -28.64 -21.49
N ASP A 1187 28.78 -28.24 -21.81
CA ASP A 1187 27.98 -27.32 -20.98
C ASP A 1187 26.48 -27.59 -21.15
N ILE A 1188 25.69 -27.42 -20.10
CA ILE A 1188 24.24 -27.66 -20.11
C ILE A 1188 23.54 -26.83 -19.03
N LEU A 1189 22.38 -26.25 -19.35
CA LEU A 1189 21.57 -25.48 -18.41
C LEU A 1189 20.86 -26.38 -17.39
N LYS A 1190 20.60 -25.82 -16.19
CA LYS A 1190 20.03 -26.54 -15.05
C LYS A 1190 18.53 -26.27 -14.91
N GLU A 1191 17.84 -27.18 -14.23
CA GLU A 1191 16.44 -27.01 -13.81
C GLU A 1191 16.23 -25.64 -13.13
N GLY A 1192 15.19 -24.93 -13.57
CA GLY A 1192 14.86 -23.59 -13.11
C GLY A 1192 15.53 -22.43 -13.88
N ASP A 1193 16.54 -22.70 -14.73
CA ASP A 1193 17.14 -21.65 -15.58
C ASP A 1193 16.10 -21.17 -16.64
N LYS A 1194 15.99 -19.85 -16.81
CA LYS A 1194 15.13 -19.24 -17.84
C LYS A 1194 15.85 -19.17 -19.18
N VAL A 1195 15.13 -19.43 -20.27
CA VAL A 1195 15.67 -19.44 -21.63
C VAL A 1195 14.78 -18.64 -22.56
N VAL A 1196 15.37 -17.97 -23.55
CA VAL A 1196 14.68 -17.30 -24.66
C VAL A 1196 14.95 -18.05 -25.97
N PRO A 1197 14.15 -17.86 -27.03
CA PRO A 1197 14.45 -18.43 -28.33
C PRO A 1197 15.86 -18.04 -28.79
N GLY A 1198 16.64 -19.01 -29.24
CA GLY A 1198 18.04 -18.85 -29.65
C GLY A 1198 19.07 -18.96 -28.52
N ALA A 1199 18.65 -19.05 -27.25
CA ALA A 1199 19.57 -19.25 -26.13
C ALA A 1199 20.28 -20.62 -26.20
N LEU A 1200 21.57 -20.67 -25.91
CA LEU A 1200 22.34 -21.91 -25.81
C LEU A 1200 21.90 -22.69 -24.57
N VAL A 1201 21.33 -23.88 -24.77
CA VAL A 1201 20.83 -24.73 -23.68
C VAL A 1201 21.74 -25.92 -23.39
N ALA A 1202 22.48 -26.41 -24.39
CA ALA A 1202 23.49 -27.44 -24.23
C ALA A 1202 24.57 -27.34 -25.33
N GLN A 1203 25.79 -27.76 -25.04
CA GLN A 1203 26.89 -27.83 -26.00
C GLN A 1203 27.55 -29.22 -25.94
N ILE A 1204 27.72 -29.84 -27.11
CA ILE A 1204 28.34 -31.16 -27.27
C ILE A 1204 29.63 -31.01 -28.09
N GLU A 1205 30.75 -31.49 -27.54
CA GLU A 1205 32.04 -31.62 -28.26
C GLU A 1205 32.15 -32.97 -28.97
#